data_AF-A0AA85AI78-F1
#
_entry.id   AF-A0AA85AI78-F1
#
_cell.length_a   1.000
_cell.length_b   1.000
_cell.length_c   1.000
_cell.angle_alpha   90.00
_cell.angle_beta   90.00
_cell.angle_gamma   90.00
#
_symmetry.space_group_name_H-M   'P 1'
#
loop_
_entity.id
_entity.type
_entity.pdbx_description
1 polymer ?
#
loop_
_entity_poly.entity_id
_entity_poly.type
_entity_poly.pdbx_seq_one_letter_code
_entity_poly.pdbx_strand_id
1 'polypeptide(L)'
;MGDSLCNIARYITLLTDEDRFVRKKALKCVEDYLNTNSDKENTIFSTVAENLAKTLNDPVEVNRELAVKVLKLSIDVTNDVTPLLALLVPVLVMRLGQKEITEHSEEIRYSTLNLLYILLNRTDEISPFVDDYISVIQKTLVDPYHEIKKLSCKIAVVLSQRKCHRFYQISESILLPMLSNLTHQHSKVRLETVVALEKVLLHSQGKLVENVIAPLTQRLFDSSSAVRRAVIELVGSWLLDLPDRYSYQTKLLPLLLSGFIDESDEIRMVASKLWHHIGLKFEKENEEQLKDKLDFDHGPPFHYPCGCKRPILGCRELVYRSASKLFPGLCKDLSDWQEATRLKAASLIPLLILHLEESATQHTQHLLTGIANGLADALSRISPVGNMSLINMMPIVSFRKETSSSSTTTADRVDIISLVVTHATSQVFSLSEANEAIKIINQLFIAAQILGCMIPTKFWWHLLEPCLDRCTESAAPSSLAGHLLLLSGLLHGSPLNQLIITDEMEELKRDSPLNKCSTNVTNASTNSTSTATTSDDSHCIHGDKTNENNDYQMKKGHVKESYTQINYSTLHKIISYLCQNELISVISINAKAGLLECVQVCIKHLEEAIVLLKKETEQQQQQGDTLETLQLNDDSHKNIIQATYNAAKLIIQDNQIRSCLFEIILGSGAIWPENDLISSDFGRTVLSSCDKLMQWLAACHQDCINLSKQYHLSTEDEDFEVNSTPVSHMDQLFFSCMPKLICRLNEDLKKSISWNPRSVGLAILSRCLQIAPGPALLFTFNNHDNNSQTKKECLTTVLDLLERGCRLNCAPGGGGVDNGSSNSSQFNKSPGGTDPLTLASEAELRLRGLMLLTKLTDNNQIRKVLSSPKYLNYCFSKLILPVCVWRAGRTSEAMRKAAITSYLALLASAVSMHHLSEIVLNLRTNSEINIDNWLLTNNIESMHEIMKELTNREEVCDINNTNSNNEIQSFPKYSNLPSLSGSLLSLMLARLGSLLDDDLEGTRRLACLCLTIFFNGLLIPSPPISPASSSPMELSNGNQNHYEGNRVVDFLNSPTWIQPLTTTITNTVSSSNHELVKEHNVLLPYCPLANSFGDQVYRFYGNFIKRLNDSKDQIRLLICETINAWIRLLIPMLTSSSSTTSKTSQQLNPVYTAVIEDFLNNLIIHLDDPNSRIRASVSRVLLRINQFAPDLVIKVLNKAKLCHRSSQLCDKLLEFCHSHSQ
;
A
#
# COMPACT_ATOMS: atom_id res chain seq x y z
N MET A 1 -25.18 92.33 23.92
CA MET A 1 -23.91 91.72 23.47
C MET A 1 -22.79 91.89 24.50
N GLY A 2 -22.67 93.01 25.22
CA GLY A 2 -21.64 93.17 26.29
C GLY A 2 -21.83 92.33 27.56
N ASP A 3 -23.09 92.03 27.96
CA ASP A 3 -23.35 91.31 29.22
C ASP A 3 -23.02 89.81 29.18
N SER A 4 -23.07 89.15 28.01
CA SER A 4 -22.69 87.73 27.91
C SER A 4 -21.17 87.53 28.02
N LEU A 5 -20.39 88.39 27.35
CA LEU A 5 -18.93 88.43 27.37
C LEU A 5 -18.35 88.68 28.77
N CYS A 6 -18.87 89.67 29.51
CA CYS A 6 -18.45 89.94 30.88
C CYS A 6 -18.76 88.78 31.84
N ASN A 7 -19.87 88.08 31.63
CA ASN A 7 -20.25 86.94 32.46
C ASN A 7 -19.33 85.73 32.25
N ILE A 8 -18.88 85.48 31.02
CA ILE A 8 -17.92 84.42 30.69
C ILE A 8 -16.56 84.71 31.30
N ALA A 9 -16.02 85.91 31.08
CA ALA A 9 -14.74 86.31 31.65
C ALA A 9 -14.72 86.11 33.18
N ARG A 10 -15.83 86.44 33.85
CA ARG A 10 -16.03 86.15 35.29
C ARG A 10 -16.02 84.65 35.59
N TYR A 11 -16.77 83.82 34.85
CA TYR A 11 -16.76 82.37 35.06
C TYR A 11 -15.37 81.76 34.83
N ILE A 12 -14.58 82.31 33.91
CA ILE A 12 -13.21 81.86 33.64
C ILE A 12 -12.27 82.19 34.81
N THR A 13 -12.41 83.36 35.44
CA THR A 13 -11.66 83.67 36.67
C THR A 13 -12.06 82.73 37.81
N LEU A 14 -13.33 82.34 37.89
CA LEU A 14 -13.84 81.41 38.90
C LEU A 14 -13.35 79.96 38.70
N LEU A 15 -12.66 79.65 37.60
CA LEU A 15 -12.01 78.35 37.40
C LEU A 15 -10.79 78.14 38.31
N THR A 16 -10.21 79.20 38.85
CA THR A 16 -9.08 79.14 39.81
C THR A 16 -9.52 79.38 41.25
N ASP A 17 -10.83 79.35 41.54
CA ASP A 17 -11.36 79.53 42.89
C ASP A 17 -10.96 78.37 43.82
N GLU A 18 -10.80 78.62 45.12
CA GLU A 18 -10.45 77.60 46.11
C GLU A 18 -11.58 76.56 46.28
N ASP A 19 -12.85 76.95 46.11
CA ASP A 19 -14.00 76.05 46.27
C ASP A 19 -14.25 75.18 45.01
N ARG A 20 -14.16 73.86 45.21
CA ARG A 20 -14.48 72.83 44.21
C ARG A 20 -15.85 73.00 43.56
N PHE A 21 -16.87 73.43 44.30
CA PHE A 21 -18.24 73.57 43.77
C PHE A 21 -18.39 74.81 42.91
N VAL A 22 -17.67 75.89 43.25
CA VAL A 22 -17.60 77.12 42.44
C VAL A 22 -16.92 76.83 41.12
N ARG A 23 -15.77 76.13 41.14
CA ARG A 23 -15.07 75.68 39.92
C ARG A 23 -15.95 74.79 39.04
N LYS A 24 -16.66 73.81 39.63
CA LYS A 24 -17.60 72.94 38.91
C LYS A 24 -18.73 73.71 38.24
N LYS A 25 -19.32 74.67 38.97
CA LYS A 25 -20.41 75.51 38.45
C LYS A 25 -19.91 76.41 37.31
N ALA A 26 -18.71 76.98 37.47
CA ALA A 26 -18.05 77.76 36.42
C ALA A 26 -17.83 76.92 35.15
N LEU A 27 -17.29 75.70 35.25
CA LEU A 27 -17.12 74.79 34.10
C LEU A 27 -18.45 74.49 33.38
N LYS A 28 -19.53 74.23 34.12
CA LYS A 28 -20.85 74.01 33.52
C LYS A 28 -21.41 75.25 32.83
N CYS A 29 -21.25 76.43 33.43
CA CYS A 29 -21.68 77.67 32.80
C CYS A 29 -20.89 77.96 31.51
N VAL A 30 -19.60 77.62 31.48
CA VAL A 30 -18.79 77.70 30.25
C VAL A 30 -19.27 76.68 29.22
N GLU A 31 -19.55 75.43 29.63
CA GLU A 31 -20.12 74.39 28.76
C GLU A 31 -21.44 74.84 28.12
N ASP A 32 -22.39 75.33 28.90
CA ASP A 32 -23.69 75.80 28.43
C ASP A 32 -23.55 76.96 27.44
N TYR A 33 -22.59 77.86 27.70
CA TYR A 33 -22.30 78.98 26.81
C TYR A 33 -21.77 78.52 25.45
N LEU A 34 -20.82 77.57 25.44
CA LEU A 34 -20.24 77.01 24.21
C LEU A 34 -21.26 76.26 23.36
N ASN A 35 -22.20 75.54 24.00
CA ASN A 35 -23.27 74.83 23.29
C ASN A 35 -24.31 75.77 22.66
N THR A 36 -24.45 77.00 23.17
CA THR A 36 -25.48 77.96 22.71
C THR A 36 -24.97 79.01 21.73
N ASN A 37 -23.66 79.28 21.67
CA ASN A 37 -23.08 80.33 20.83
C ASN A 37 -21.94 79.78 19.96
N SER A 38 -22.25 79.39 18.71
CA SER A 38 -21.28 78.88 17.74
C SER A 38 -20.46 79.97 17.05
N ASP A 39 -20.95 81.20 17.05
CA ASP A 39 -20.46 82.26 16.17
C ASP A 39 -19.90 83.42 17.00
N LYS A 40 -18.59 83.64 16.86
CA LYS A 40 -17.81 84.85 17.23
C LYS A 40 -17.18 84.83 18.63
N GLU A 41 -15.90 84.42 18.69
CA GLU A 41 -14.76 85.31 18.97
C GLU A 41 -13.47 84.48 19.16
N ASN A 42 -12.61 84.45 18.14
CA ASN A 42 -11.25 83.87 18.22
C ASN A 42 -10.38 84.50 19.32
N THR A 43 -10.76 85.68 19.82
CA THR A 43 -10.04 86.46 20.85
C THR A 43 -10.32 86.01 22.27
N ILE A 44 -11.50 85.41 22.54
CA ILE A 44 -11.83 84.88 23.87
C ILE A 44 -11.04 83.58 24.09
N PHE A 45 -10.99 82.69 23.12
CA PHE A 45 -10.37 81.38 23.34
C PHE A 45 -8.88 81.43 23.65
N SER A 46 -8.11 82.33 23.04
CA SER A 46 -6.68 82.47 23.34
C SER A 46 -6.41 82.96 24.78
N THR A 47 -7.28 83.79 25.34
CA THR A 47 -7.19 84.27 26.73
C THR A 47 -7.76 83.26 27.74
N VAL A 48 -8.62 82.34 27.29
CA VAL A 48 -9.38 81.41 28.13
C VAL A 48 -8.73 80.03 28.22
N ALA A 49 -8.01 79.65 27.19
CA ALA A 49 -7.32 78.37 27.08
C ALA A 49 -6.29 78.14 28.19
N GLU A 50 -5.61 79.18 28.66
CA GLU A 50 -4.59 79.01 29.71
C GLU A 50 -5.22 78.59 31.05
N ASN A 51 -6.32 79.23 31.46
CA ASN A 51 -7.03 78.88 32.69
C ASN A 51 -7.77 77.54 32.56
N LEU A 52 -8.36 77.25 31.40
CA LEU A 52 -8.94 75.93 31.13
C LEU A 52 -7.87 74.82 31.09
N ALA A 53 -6.70 75.08 30.51
CA ALA A 53 -5.59 74.14 30.54
C ALA A 53 -5.15 73.84 31.98
N LYS A 54 -5.09 74.86 32.84
CA LYS A 54 -4.80 74.69 34.28
C LYS A 54 -5.86 73.82 34.98
N THR A 55 -7.13 73.91 34.61
CA THR A 55 -8.20 73.07 35.21
C THR A 55 -8.07 71.58 34.91
N LEU A 56 -7.29 71.18 33.89
CA LEU A 56 -6.93 69.77 33.71
C LEU A 56 -6.15 69.20 34.91
N ASN A 57 -5.53 70.06 35.75
CA ASN A 57 -4.83 69.68 36.97
C ASN A 57 -5.65 69.91 38.26
N ASP A 58 -6.97 70.09 38.17
CA ASP A 58 -7.82 70.23 39.34
C ASP A 58 -7.69 69.00 40.27
N PRO A 59 -7.56 69.16 41.59
CA PRO A 59 -7.53 68.03 42.53
C PRO A 59 -8.81 67.16 42.46
N VAL A 60 -9.94 67.74 42.04
CA VAL A 60 -11.24 67.06 41.97
C VAL A 60 -11.45 66.41 40.60
N GLU A 61 -11.66 65.09 40.61
CA GLU A 61 -11.86 64.26 39.42
C GLU A 61 -13.00 64.75 38.51
N VAL A 62 -14.17 65.05 39.09
CA VAL A 62 -15.35 65.55 38.35
C VAL A 62 -15.07 66.87 37.63
N ASN A 63 -14.20 67.71 38.19
CA ASN A 63 -13.83 68.98 37.56
C ASN A 63 -12.86 68.74 36.41
N ARG A 64 -11.94 67.78 36.53
CA ARG A 64 -11.05 67.39 35.42
C ARG A 64 -11.84 66.80 34.24
N GLU A 65 -12.81 65.94 34.53
CA GLU A 65 -13.70 65.37 33.51
C GLU A 65 -14.46 66.46 32.74
N LEU A 66 -15.08 67.39 33.48
CA LEU A 66 -15.77 68.55 32.89
C LEU A 66 -14.80 69.46 32.13
N ALA A 67 -13.58 69.68 32.63
CA ALA A 67 -12.55 70.47 31.95
C ALA A 67 -12.18 69.86 30.59
N VAL A 68 -11.97 68.53 30.52
CA VAL A 68 -11.72 67.84 29.25
C VAL A 68 -12.91 67.98 28.29
N LYS A 69 -14.14 67.87 28.80
CA LYS A 69 -15.35 68.04 27.98
C LYS A 69 -15.47 69.45 27.39
N VAL A 70 -15.30 70.47 28.24
CA VAL A 70 -15.33 71.88 27.84
C VAL A 70 -14.22 72.17 26.83
N LEU A 71 -13.01 71.65 27.04
CA LEU A 71 -11.90 71.83 26.10
C LEU A 71 -12.16 71.18 24.73
N LYS A 72 -12.82 70.02 24.68
CA LYS A 72 -13.22 69.41 23.39
C LYS A 72 -14.19 70.33 22.63
N LEU A 73 -15.26 70.78 23.29
CA LEU A 73 -16.22 71.73 22.71
C LEU A 73 -15.54 73.03 22.27
N SER A 74 -14.55 73.48 23.04
CA SER A 74 -13.76 74.68 22.75
C SER A 74 -12.98 74.56 21.44
N ILE A 75 -12.34 73.41 21.21
CA ILE A 75 -11.55 73.13 20.00
C ILE A 75 -12.44 73.00 18.76
N ASP A 76 -13.66 72.47 18.92
CA ASP A 76 -14.62 72.31 17.83
C ASP A 76 -15.13 73.67 17.31
N VAL A 77 -15.26 74.67 18.19
CA VAL A 77 -15.74 76.02 17.84
C VAL A 77 -14.61 76.96 17.40
N THR A 78 -13.36 76.67 17.74
CA THR A 78 -12.20 77.53 17.41
C THR A 78 -11.69 77.28 15.99
N ASN A 79 -11.52 78.30 15.15
CA ASN A 79 -11.04 78.13 13.77
C ASN A 79 -9.55 77.76 13.68
N ASP A 80 -8.68 78.45 14.42
CA ASP A 80 -7.23 78.19 14.48
C ASP A 80 -6.83 77.69 15.87
N VAL A 81 -6.39 76.44 15.93
CA VAL A 81 -6.03 75.74 17.17
C VAL A 81 -4.56 75.96 17.54
N THR A 82 -3.73 76.48 16.62
CA THR A 82 -2.27 76.57 16.76
C THR A 82 -1.79 77.22 18.07
N PRO A 83 -2.35 78.35 18.53
CA PRO A 83 -1.97 78.96 19.82
C PRO A 83 -2.32 78.07 21.03
N LEU A 84 -3.35 77.24 20.90
CA LEU A 84 -3.81 76.32 21.95
C LEU A 84 -2.86 75.13 22.12
N LEU A 85 -2.16 74.70 21.05
CA LEU A 85 -1.20 73.59 21.14
C LEU A 85 -0.06 73.94 22.10
N ALA A 86 0.50 75.15 22.01
CA ALA A 86 1.59 75.59 22.89
C ALA A 86 1.20 75.62 24.37
N LEU A 87 -0.08 75.84 24.68
CA LEU A 87 -0.60 75.86 26.05
C LEU A 87 -1.01 74.47 26.55
N LEU A 88 -1.70 73.68 25.70
CA LEU A 88 -2.30 72.42 26.10
C LEU A 88 -1.31 71.25 26.05
N VAL A 89 -0.46 71.15 25.02
CA VAL A 89 0.45 70.00 24.84
C VAL A 89 1.36 69.80 26.06
N PRO A 90 2.03 70.84 26.62
CA PRO A 90 2.86 70.66 27.82
C PRO A 90 2.07 70.14 29.03
N VAL A 91 0.83 70.61 29.22
CA VAL A 91 -0.05 70.14 30.30
C VAL A 91 -0.43 68.68 30.08
N LEU A 92 -0.77 68.29 28.85
CA LEU A 92 -1.11 66.91 28.50
C LEU A 92 0.08 65.96 28.65
N VAL A 93 1.30 66.39 28.29
CA VAL A 93 2.55 65.65 28.51
C VAL A 93 2.82 65.48 30.00
N MET A 94 2.64 66.53 30.80
CA MET A 94 2.76 66.45 32.25
C MET A 94 1.78 65.42 32.84
N ARG A 95 0.60 65.26 32.24
CA ARG A 95 -0.39 64.30 32.74
C ARG A 95 -0.12 62.87 32.29
N LEU A 96 0.16 62.67 31.00
CA LEU A 96 0.18 61.35 30.36
C LEU A 96 1.59 60.85 30.00
N GLY A 97 2.57 61.73 29.81
CA GLY A 97 3.92 61.42 29.33
C GLY A 97 4.99 61.30 30.43
N GLN A 98 4.65 61.59 31.69
CA GLN A 98 5.59 61.51 32.81
C GLN A 98 5.98 60.07 33.15
N LYS A 99 7.05 59.90 33.95
CA LYS A 99 7.53 58.58 34.37
C LYS A 99 6.52 57.85 35.26
N GLU A 100 5.82 58.60 36.11
CA GLU A 100 4.75 58.11 36.99
C GLU A 100 3.39 58.56 36.45
N ILE A 101 2.38 57.70 36.59
CA ILE A 101 1.02 57.98 36.11
C ILE A 101 0.38 59.00 37.05
N THR A 102 0.26 60.25 36.59
CA THR A 102 -0.35 61.34 37.38
C THR A 102 -1.89 61.31 37.36
N GLU A 103 -2.51 60.81 36.29
CA GLU A 103 -3.96 60.62 36.20
C GLU A 103 -4.34 59.16 36.46
N HIS A 104 -4.91 58.90 37.63
CA HIS A 104 -5.27 57.55 38.05
C HIS A 104 -6.54 57.02 37.36
N SER A 105 -7.50 57.91 37.03
CA SER A 105 -8.78 57.53 36.43
C SER A 105 -8.61 57.12 34.97
N GLU A 106 -8.94 55.87 34.62
CA GLU A 106 -8.75 55.34 33.27
C GLU A 106 -9.67 56.03 32.23
N GLU A 107 -10.88 56.43 32.62
CA GLU A 107 -11.82 57.16 31.78
C GLU A 107 -11.31 58.57 31.44
N ILE A 108 -10.71 59.24 32.42
CA ILE A 108 -10.12 60.57 32.22
C ILE A 108 -8.81 60.45 31.44
N ARG A 109 -7.96 59.45 31.70
CA ARG A 109 -6.78 59.19 30.87
C ARG A 109 -7.15 59.02 29.40
N TYR A 110 -8.15 58.18 29.12
CA TYR A 110 -8.66 57.98 27.76
C TYR A 110 -9.22 59.29 27.18
N SER A 111 -10.04 60.01 27.93
CA SER A 111 -10.65 61.27 27.47
C SER A 111 -9.62 62.35 27.17
N THR A 112 -8.55 62.41 27.96
CA THR A 112 -7.41 63.33 27.83
C THR A 112 -6.53 62.95 26.65
N LEU A 113 -6.28 61.65 26.43
CA LEU A 113 -5.59 61.17 25.24
C LEU A 113 -6.42 61.44 23.97
N ASN A 114 -7.74 61.32 24.05
CA ASN A 114 -8.64 61.63 22.94
C ASN A 114 -8.67 63.13 22.63
N LEU A 115 -8.51 63.99 23.65
CA LEU A 115 -8.30 65.42 23.43
C LEU A 115 -7.01 65.67 22.63
N LEU A 116 -5.92 64.98 22.98
CA LEU A 116 -4.66 65.04 22.21
C LEU A 116 -4.80 64.55 20.76
N TYR A 117 -5.58 63.49 20.54
CA TYR A 117 -5.91 63.00 19.20
C TYR A 117 -6.71 64.02 18.37
N ILE A 118 -7.70 64.68 18.97
CA ILE A 118 -8.49 65.73 18.30
C ILE A 118 -7.59 66.91 17.92
N LEU A 119 -6.72 67.35 18.83
CA LEU A 119 -5.75 68.43 18.54
C LEU A 119 -4.88 68.09 17.33
N LEU A 120 -4.36 66.87 17.26
CA LEU A 120 -3.52 66.41 16.14
C LEU A 120 -4.24 66.46 14.78
N ASN A 121 -5.56 66.21 14.76
CA ASN A 121 -6.35 66.24 13.53
C ASN A 121 -6.77 67.65 13.10
N ARG A 122 -6.75 68.63 14.03
CA ARG A 122 -7.23 70.00 13.78
C ARG A 122 -6.14 70.97 13.30
N THR A 123 -4.86 70.60 13.38
CA THR A 123 -3.74 71.43 12.93
C THR A 123 -2.79 70.67 12.01
N ASP A 124 -2.11 71.39 11.12
CA ASP A 124 -1.02 70.88 10.29
C ASP A 124 0.37 71.22 10.89
N GLU A 125 0.45 72.21 11.79
CA GLU A 125 1.70 72.73 12.38
C GLU A 125 2.13 71.95 13.63
N ILE A 126 2.43 70.66 13.47
CA ILE A 126 2.73 69.74 14.59
C ILE A 126 4.24 69.64 14.89
N SER A 127 5.10 70.11 13.98
CA SER A 127 6.55 69.93 14.04
C SER A 127 7.21 70.29 15.39
N PRO A 128 6.81 71.37 16.10
CA PRO A 128 7.41 71.72 17.39
C PRO A 128 7.10 70.71 18.51
N PHE A 129 6.00 69.98 18.39
CA PHE A 129 5.44 69.15 19.46
C PHE A 129 5.70 67.65 19.26
N VAL A 130 6.39 67.24 18.20
CA VAL A 130 6.54 65.82 17.85
C VAL A 130 7.17 65.00 18.98
N ASP A 131 8.18 65.56 19.67
CA ASP A 131 8.83 64.92 20.81
C ASP A 131 7.83 64.68 21.97
N ASP A 132 6.97 65.67 22.23
CA ASP A 132 5.93 65.62 23.24
C ASP A 132 4.90 64.52 22.93
N TYR A 133 4.38 64.47 21.70
CA TYR A 133 3.47 63.42 21.26
C TYR A 133 4.10 62.03 21.40
N ILE A 134 5.36 61.87 20.99
CA ILE A 134 6.08 60.60 21.10
C ILE A 134 6.25 60.18 22.56
N SER A 135 6.58 61.11 23.47
CA SER A 135 6.70 60.81 24.90
C SER A 135 5.38 60.30 25.51
N VAL A 136 4.25 60.91 25.12
CA VAL A 136 2.91 60.46 25.55
C VAL A 136 2.58 59.09 24.97
N ILE A 137 2.87 58.85 23.69
CA ILE A 137 2.62 57.55 23.04
C ILE A 137 3.43 56.44 23.70
N GLN A 138 4.71 56.68 24.02
CA GLN A 138 5.57 55.69 24.70
C GLN A 138 4.95 55.18 26.02
N LYS A 139 4.33 56.08 26.79
CA LYS A 139 3.69 55.73 28.07
C LYS A 139 2.31 55.11 27.89
N THR A 140 1.51 55.67 27.00
CA THR A 140 0.13 55.22 26.79
C THR A 140 0.03 53.87 26.06
N LEU A 141 1.04 53.49 25.26
CA LEU A 141 1.10 52.16 24.65
C LEU A 141 1.27 51.01 25.65
N VAL A 142 1.81 51.27 26.83
CA VAL A 142 1.96 50.28 27.92
C VAL A 142 0.89 50.45 29.01
N ASP A 143 -0.15 51.23 28.76
CA ASP A 143 -1.24 51.48 29.72
C ASP A 143 -2.01 50.18 30.03
N PRO A 144 -2.40 49.93 31.29
CA PRO A 144 -3.25 48.78 31.63
C PRO A 144 -4.58 48.77 30.86
N TYR A 145 -5.15 49.94 30.55
CA TYR A 145 -6.45 50.05 29.89
C TYR A 145 -6.33 49.91 28.37
N HIS A 146 -7.07 48.93 27.82
CA HIS A 146 -6.95 48.52 26.42
C HIS A 146 -7.44 49.57 25.41
N GLU A 147 -8.43 50.41 25.75
CA GLU A 147 -8.90 51.48 24.86
C GLU A 147 -7.84 52.58 24.67
N ILE A 148 -7.04 52.86 25.70
CA ILE A 148 -5.91 53.81 25.63
C ILE A 148 -4.88 53.29 24.63
N LYS A 149 -4.46 52.01 24.75
CA LYS A 149 -3.51 51.39 23.81
C LYS A 149 -3.95 51.53 22.35
N LYS A 150 -5.23 51.26 22.04
CA LYS A 150 -5.77 51.40 20.68
C LYS A 150 -5.73 52.85 20.20
N LEU A 151 -6.10 53.80 21.06
CA LEU A 151 -6.07 55.21 20.72
C LEU A 151 -4.64 55.71 20.51
N SER A 152 -3.68 55.25 21.30
CA SER A 152 -2.25 55.53 21.10
C SER A 152 -1.75 55.05 19.74
N CYS A 153 -2.17 53.85 19.31
CA CYS A 153 -1.89 53.35 17.96
C CYS A 153 -2.46 54.28 16.87
N LYS A 154 -3.71 54.76 17.03
CA LYS A 154 -4.33 55.71 16.09
C LYS A 154 -3.62 57.05 16.02
N ILE A 155 -3.21 57.59 17.18
CA ILE A 155 -2.41 58.82 17.24
C ILE A 155 -1.07 58.61 16.52
N ALA A 156 -0.39 57.49 16.75
CA ALA A 156 0.88 57.17 16.09
C ALA A 156 0.73 57.08 14.56
N VAL A 157 -0.37 56.52 14.05
CA VAL A 157 -0.68 56.47 12.61
C VAL A 157 -0.84 57.87 12.03
N VAL A 158 -1.67 58.71 12.65
CA VAL A 158 -1.89 60.08 12.14
C VAL A 158 -0.59 60.89 12.19
N LEU A 159 0.17 60.76 13.27
CA LEU A 159 1.44 61.46 13.45
C LEU A 159 2.47 61.04 12.38
N SER A 160 2.56 59.75 12.05
CA SER A 160 3.50 59.27 11.03
C SER A 160 3.15 59.78 9.63
N GLN A 161 1.86 59.88 9.31
CA GLN A 161 1.36 60.36 8.01
C GLN A 161 1.62 61.86 7.76
N ARG A 162 1.94 62.64 8.79
CA ARG A 162 2.37 64.05 8.65
C ARG A 162 3.73 64.21 7.98
N LYS A 163 4.52 63.14 7.81
CA LYS A 163 5.84 63.13 7.14
C LYS A 163 6.83 64.17 7.68
N CYS A 164 6.77 64.44 8.99
CA CYS A 164 7.68 65.36 9.65
C CYS A 164 9.10 64.76 9.77
N HIS A 165 10.14 65.53 9.40
CA HIS A 165 11.53 65.09 9.55
C HIS A 165 11.90 64.73 11.00
N ARG A 166 11.34 65.44 11.99
CA ARG A 166 11.57 65.11 13.40
C ARG A 166 11.01 63.74 13.78
N PHE A 167 9.84 63.38 13.27
CA PHE A 167 9.24 62.05 13.49
C PHE A 167 10.13 60.93 12.93
N TYR A 168 10.67 61.12 11.72
CA TYR A 168 11.62 60.17 11.10
C TYR A 168 12.84 59.91 12.00
N GLN A 169 13.30 60.91 12.76
CA GLN A 169 14.45 60.78 13.65
C GLN A 169 14.18 59.97 14.93
N ILE A 170 12.97 60.05 15.50
CA ILE A 170 12.68 59.57 16.88
C ILE A 170 11.63 58.45 16.96
N SER A 171 10.91 58.17 15.88
CA SER A 171 9.78 57.23 15.82
C SER A 171 10.12 55.80 16.25
N GLU A 172 11.38 55.37 16.15
CA GLU A 172 11.78 54.02 16.57
C GLU A 172 11.61 53.78 18.08
N SER A 173 11.58 54.84 18.88
CA SER A 173 11.43 54.76 20.34
C SER A 173 10.06 54.25 20.81
N ILE A 174 9.02 54.31 19.96
CA ILE A 174 7.69 53.75 20.26
C ILE A 174 7.54 52.29 19.82
N LEU A 175 8.48 51.73 19.06
CA LEU A 175 8.34 50.38 18.50
C LEU A 175 8.33 49.28 19.56
N LEU A 176 9.25 49.30 20.54
CA LEU A 176 9.27 48.27 21.59
C LEU A 176 7.96 48.25 22.42
N PRO A 177 7.42 49.41 22.87
CA PRO A 177 6.08 49.46 23.44
C PRO A 177 4.99 48.87 22.54
N MET A 178 5.01 49.16 21.23
CA MET A 178 4.04 48.57 20.29
C MET A 178 4.18 47.06 20.17
N LEU A 179 5.40 46.53 20.07
CA LEU A 179 5.62 45.08 19.94
C LEU A 179 5.06 44.30 21.14
N SER A 180 5.10 44.88 22.34
CA SER A 180 4.48 44.27 23.53
C SER A 180 2.97 44.08 23.42
N ASN A 181 2.29 44.88 22.59
CA ASN A 181 0.85 44.80 22.36
C ASN A 181 0.46 43.75 21.32
N LEU A 182 1.40 43.19 20.56
CA LEU A 182 1.12 42.13 19.59
C LEU A 182 0.68 40.83 20.26
N THR A 183 1.05 40.57 21.51
CA THR A 183 0.64 39.35 22.25
C THR A 183 -0.54 39.58 23.19
N HIS A 184 -1.14 40.77 23.17
CA HIS A 184 -2.23 41.15 24.06
C HIS A 184 -3.47 40.26 23.90
N GLN A 185 -4.22 39.99 24.97
CA GLN A 185 -5.40 39.10 24.93
C GLN A 185 -6.51 39.58 23.98
N HIS A 186 -6.74 40.90 23.90
CA HIS A 186 -7.78 41.49 23.05
C HIS A 186 -7.31 41.63 21.60
N SER A 187 -7.98 40.94 20.67
CA SER A 187 -7.65 40.97 19.22
C SER A 187 -7.69 42.37 18.62
N LYS A 188 -8.63 43.23 19.07
CA LYS A 188 -8.71 44.64 18.61
C LYS A 188 -7.45 45.45 18.94
N VAL A 189 -6.79 45.18 20.08
CA VAL A 189 -5.51 45.85 20.42
C VAL A 189 -4.40 45.38 19.50
N ARG A 190 -4.31 44.05 19.27
CA ARG A 190 -3.33 43.47 18.34
C ARG A 190 -3.52 44.02 16.92
N LEU A 191 -4.76 44.10 16.45
CA LEU A 191 -5.12 44.66 15.15
C LEU A 191 -4.65 46.11 14.97
N GLU A 192 -5.05 47.00 15.89
CA GLU A 192 -4.66 48.43 15.83
C GLU A 192 -3.13 48.60 15.94
N THR A 193 -2.47 47.72 16.70
CA THR A 193 -1.01 47.69 16.80
C THR A 193 -0.35 47.32 15.47
N VAL A 194 -0.86 46.29 14.77
CA VAL A 194 -0.35 45.90 13.44
C VAL A 194 -0.55 47.05 12.45
N VAL A 195 -1.74 47.62 12.36
CA VAL A 195 -2.02 48.77 11.47
C VAL A 195 -1.10 49.95 11.77
N ALA A 196 -0.84 50.22 13.06
CA ALA A 196 0.08 51.28 13.44
C ALA A 196 1.55 50.96 13.08
N LEU A 197 2.01 49.72 13.26
CA LEU A 197 3.36 49.32 12.85
C LEU A 197 3.59 49.53 11.36
N GLU A 198 2.59 49.21 10.52
CA GLU A 198 2.64 49.45 9.08
C GLU A 198 2.98 50.92 8.76
N LYS A 199 2.17 51.85 9.27
CA LYS A 199 2.27 53.28 8.93
C LYS A 199 3.42 53.99 9.63
N VAL A 200 3.81 53.56 10.83
CA VAL A 200 4.94 54.14 11.56
C VAL A 200 6.25 53.79 10.85
N LEU A 201 6.45 52.51 10.51
CA LEU A 201 7.71 52.05 9.93
C LEU A 201 7.95 52.57 8.51
N LEU A 202 6.89 52.74 7.70
CA LEU A 202 6.96 53.38 6.38
C LEU A 202 7.51 54.83 6.42
N HIS A 203 7.44 55.49 7.58
CA HIS A 203 7.87 56.88 7.77
C HIS A 203 8.97 57.00 8.84
N SER A 204 9.68 55.90 9.11
CA SER A 204 10.81 55.83 10.06
C SER A 204 12.14 55.60 9.34
N GLN A 205 13.25 55.65 10.08
CA GLN A 205 14.58 55.26 9.58
C GLN A 205 14.69 53.81 9.11
N GLY A 206 13.80 52.93 9.58
CA GLY A 206 13.74 51.54 9.17
C GLY A 206 14.79 50.62 9.80
N LYS A 207 15.57 51.06 10.80
CA LYS A 207 16.64 50.24 11.42
C LYS A 207 16.09 49.05 12.20
N LEU A 208 14.88 49.17 12.73
CA LEU A 208 14.24 48.16 13.56
C LEU A 208 13.18 47.34 12.80
N VAL A 209 13.09 47.45 11.46
CA VAL A 209 12.14 46.66 10.65
C VAL A 209 12.34 45.16 10.87
N GLU A 210 13.60 44.72 10.93
CA GLU A 210 13.94 43.31 11.15
C GLU A 210 13.39 42.76 12.48
N ASN A 211 13.42 43.56 13.55
CA ASN A 211 12.93 43.17 14.87
C ASN A 211 11.41 42.92 14.90
N VAL A 212 10.68 43.45 13.91
CA VAL A 212 9.21 43.32 13.81
C VAL A 212 8.79 42.07 13.05
N ILE A 213 9.65 41.53 12.16
CA ILE A 213 9.29 40.41 11.28
C ILE A 213 8.90 39.17 12.08
N ALA A 214 9.72 38.74 13.04
CA ALA A 214 9.42 37.52 13.82
C ALA A 214 8.12 37.63 14.65
N PRO A 215 7.85 38.73 15.38
CA PRO A 215 6.54 38.97 16.00
C PRO A 215 5.36 38.94 15.01
N LEU A 216 5.52 39.49 13.79
CA LEU A 216 4.47 39.43 12.77
C LEU A 216 4.24 38.01 12.24
N THR A 217 5.30 37.21 12.05
CA THR A 217 5.18 35.80 11.68
C THR A 217 4.32 35.04 12.69
N GLN A 218 4.49 35.30 13.99
CA GLN A 218 3.64 34.69 15.03
C GLN A 218 2.17 35.13 14.95
N ARG A 219 1.87 36.29 14.34
CA ARG A 219 0.49 36.77 14.13
C ARG A 219 -0.16 36.20 12.88
N LEU A 220 0.58 35.49 12.02
CA LEU A 220 -0.02 34.68 10.93
C LEU A 220 -0.82 33.47 11.43
N PHE A 221 -0.67 33.12 12.71
CA PHE A 221 -1.40 32.06 13.39
C PHE A 221 -2.44 32.60 14.38
N ASP A 222 -2.79 33.89 14.28
CA ASP A 222 -3.75 34.49 15.20
C ASP A 222 -5.16 33.91 14.99
N SER A 223 -5.85 33.60 16.09
CA SER A 223 -7.25 33.18 16.11
C SER A 223 -8.19 34.13 15.35
N SER A 224 -7.90 35.43 15.36
CA SER A 224 -8.71 36.47 14.73
C SER A 224 -8.29 36.67 13.28
N SER A 225 -9.16 36.33 12.32
CA SER A 225 -8.94 36.57 10.89
C SER A 225 -8.63 38.04 10.58
N ALA A 226 -9.24 38.99 11.29
CA ALA A 226 -8.95 40.42 11.13
C ALA A 226 -7.48 40.78 11.43
N VAL A 227 -6.85 40.13 12.43
CA VAL A 227 -5.43 40.38 12.76
C VAL A 227 -4.54 39.78 11.67
N ARG A 228 -4.82 38.55 11.24
CA ARG A 228 -4.08 37.91 10.15
C ARG A 228 -4.15 38.73 8.86
N ARG A 229 -5.34 39.22 8.51
CA ARG A 229 -5.55 40.13 7.36
C ARG A 229 -4.69 41.39 7.46
N ALA A 230 -4.68 42.05 8.61
CA ALA A 230 -3.87 43.24 8.81
C ALA A 230 -2.36 42.97 8.68
N VAL A 231 -1.89 41.79 9.09
CA VAL A 231 -0.48 41.39 8.88
C VAL A 231 -0.19 41.23 7.39
N ILE A 232 -1.08 40.61 6.62
CA ILE A 232 -0.94 40.46 5.16
C ILE A 232 -0.94 41.82 4.45
N GLU A 233 -1.85 42.73 4.84
CA GLU A 233 -1.91 44.09 4.31
C GLU A 233 -0.65 44.90 4.66
N LEU A 234 -0.16 44.79 5.90
CA LEU A 234 1.10 45.42 6.34
C LEU A 234 2.28 44.94 5.49
N VAL A 235 2.46 43.63 5.38
CA VAL A 235 3.60 43.04 4.65
C VAL A 235 3.51 43.39 3.17
N GLY A 236 2.30 43.37 2.59
CA GLY A 236 2.09 43.80 1.20
C GLY A 236 2.41 45.28 0.98
N SER A 237 2.03 46.16 1.91
CA SER A 237 2.39 47.58 1.86
C SER A 237 3.90 47.78 1.97
N TRP A 238 4.60 47.02 2.81
CA TRP A 238 6.06 47.10 2.89
C TRP A 238 6.76 46.60 1.62
N LEU A 239 6.29 45.49 1.04
CA LEU A 239 6.81 44.98 -0.23
C LEU A 239 6.50 45.91 -1.42
N LEU A 240 5.50 46.79 -1.30
CA LEU A 240 5.27 47.85 -2.27
C LEU A 240 6.16 49.06 -1.97
N ASP A 241 6.02 49.68 -0.80
CA ASP A 241 6.38 51.09 -0.59
C ASP A 241 7.47 51.32 0.45
N LEU A 242 8.00 50.28 1.13
CA LEU A 242 9.11 50.48 2.06
C LEU A 242 10.37 50.96 1.29
N PRO A 243 11.08 52.01 1.77
CA PRO A 243 12.23 52.58 1.06
C PRO A 243 13.33 51.56 0.74
N ASP A 244 13.65 50.68 1.69
CA ASP A 244 14.67 49.62 1.55
C ASP A 244 14.02 48.21 1.53
N ARG A 245 12.89 48.07 0.82
CA ARG A 245 12.13 46.80 0.76
C ARG A 245 12.95 45.60 0.27
N TYR A 246 13.90 45.82 -0.64
CA TYR A 246 14.68 44.75 -1.26
C TYR A 246 15.60 44.03 -0.26
N SER A 247 16.13 44.75 0.74
CA SER A 247 16.95 44.17 1.81
C SER A 247 16.17 43.19 2.70
N TYR A 248 14.85 43.38 2.83
CA TYR A 248 13.97 42.54 3.64
C TYR A 248 13.12 41.58 2.82
N GLN A 249 13.17 41.66 1.49
CA GLN A 249 12.28 40.92 0.58
C GLN A 249 12.24 39.42 0.90
N THR A 250 13.40 38.79 1.10
CA THR A 250 13.47 37.33 1.34
C THR A 250 12.84 36.91 2.67
N LYS A 251 12.70 37.84 3.63
CA LYS A 251 12.04 37.60 4.92
C LYS A 251 10.55 37.94 4.87
N LEU A 252 10.15 38.94 4.08
CA LEU A 252 8.76 39.40 3.97
C LEU A 252 7.92 38.55 3.01
N LEU A 253 8.54 38.04 1.94
CA LEU A 253 7.88 37.24 0.92
C LEU A 253 7.10 36.02 1.49
N PRO A 254 7.69 35.15 2.34
CA PRO A 254 6.96 34.01 2.89
C PRO A 254 5.77 34.42 3.77
N LEU A 255 5.82 35.58 4.43
CA LEU A 255 4.70 36.09 5.22
C LEU A 255 3.53 36.47 4.32
N LEU A 256 3.79 37.18 3.21
CA LEU A 256 2.75 37.52 2.23
C LEU A 256 2.17 36.27 1.57
N LEU A 257 3.03 35.35 1.12
CA LEU A 257 2.60 34.12 0.44
C LEU A 257 1.79 33.21 1.36
N SER A 258 1.98 33.29 2.67
CA SER A 258 1.14 32.56 3.63
C SER A 258 -0.34 33.00 3.61
N GLY A 259 -0.64 34.17 3.03
CA GLY A 259 -2.01 34.62 2.80
C GLY A 259 -2.75 33.81 1.73
N PHE A 260 -2.05 33.14 0.80
CA PHE A 260 -2.68 32.25 -0.19
C PHE A 260 -3.22 30.96 0.41
N ILE A 261 -2.69 30.55 1.57
CA ILE A 261 -3.03 29.32 2.28
C ILE A 261 -3.91 29.58 3.51
N ASP A 262 -4.47 30.79 3.66
CA ASP A 262 -5.34 31.13 4.79
C ASP A 262 -6.75 30.52 4.61
N GLU A 263 -7.35 30.14 5.73
CA GLU A 263 -8.74 29.65 5.81
C GLU A 263 -9.76 30.68 5.30
N SER A 264 -9.49 31.97 5.49
CA SER A 264 -10.40 33.05 5.06
C SER A 264 -10.22 33.42 3.59
N ASP A 265 -11.29 33.28 2.81
CA ASP A 265 -11.36 33.67 1.40
C ASP A 265 -10.98 35.14 1.19
N GLU A 266 -11.39 36.03 2.11
CA GLU A 266 -11.05 37.45 2.05
C GLU A 266 -9.54 37.67 2.10
N ILE A 267 -8.83 36.93 2.94
CA ILE A 267 -7.37 37.06 3.09
C ILE A 267 -6.67 36.55 1.82
N ARG A 268 -7.14 35.43 1.25
CA ARG A 268 -6.60 34.91 -0.02
C ARG A 268 -6.76 35.89 -1.16
N MET A 269 -7.92 36.54 -1.25
CA MET A 269 -8.18 37.58 -2.26
C MET A 269 -7.29 38.81 -2.07
N VAL A 270 -7.12 39.27 -0.84
CA VAL A 270 -6.24 40.41 -0.51
C VAL A 270 -4.78 40.08 -0.83
N ALA A 271 -4.29 38.90 -0.44
CA ALA A 271 -2.93 38.44 -0.73
C ALA A 271 -2.67 38.34 -2.24
N SER A 272 -3.59 37.73 -3.00
CA SER A 272 -3.50 37.61 -4.45
C SER A 272 -3.45 38.98 -5.15
N LYS A 273 -4.31 39.92 -4.71
CA LYS A 273 -4.29 41.29 -5.23
C LYS A 273 -2.97 41.99 -4.92
N LEU A 274 -2.52 41.98 -3.67
CA LEU A 274 -1.27 42.62 -3.26
C LEU A 274 -0.07 42.03 -4.02
N TRP A 275 0.00 40.70 -4.12
CA TRP A 275 1.06 40.00 -4.83
C TRP A 275 1.16 40.41 -6.30
N HIS A 276 0.01 40.50 -6.98
CA HIS A 276 -0.04 40.99 -8.36
C HIS A 276 0.52 42.42 -8.50
N HIS A 277 0.14 43.34 -7.61
CA HIS A 277 0.66 44.72 -7.66
C HIS A 277 2.16 44.80 -7.34
N ILE A 278 2.64 43.97 -6.42
CA ILE A 278 4.08 43.88 -6.08
C ILE A 278 4.88 43.43 -7.29
N GLY A 279 4.41 42.40 -8.01
CA GLY A 279 5.07 41.95 -9.23
C GLY A 279 5.08 43.02 -10.33
N LEU A 280 3.98 43.75 -10.54
CA LEU A 280 3.92 44.84 -11.53
C LEU A 280 4.89 45.98 -11.17
N LYS A 281 4.96 46.32 -9.89
CA LYS A 281 5.91 47.34 -9.41
C LYS A 281 7.35 46.90 -9.63
N PHE A 282 7.66 45.64 -9.35
CA PHE A 282 8.99 45.08 -9.57
C PHE A 282 9.39 45.05 -11.05
N GLU A 283 8.49 44.64 -11.95
CA GLU A 283 8.71 44.67 -13.40
C GLU A 283 9.05 46.08 -13.87
N LYS A 284 8.26 47.08 -13.44
CA LYS A 284 8.47 48.48 -13.80
C LYS A 284 9.81 49.04 -13.29
N GLU A 285 10.25 48.65 -12.11
CA GLU A 285 11.50 49.13 -11.52
C GLU A 285 12.75 48.44 -12.08
N ASN A 286 12.60 47.25 -12.66
CA ASN A 286 13.70 46.42 -13.16
C ASN A 286 13.57 46.13 -14.67
N GLU A 287 12.83 46.96 -15.41
CA GLU A 287 12.48 46.75 -16.82
C GLU A 287 13.71 46.49 -17.70
N GLU A 288 14.79 47.25 -17.50
CA GLU A 288 16.05 47.07 -18.24
C GLU A 288 16.70 45.69 -18.00
N GLN A 289 16.64 45.18 -16.76
CA GLN A 289 17.21 43.87 -16.41
C GLN A 289 16.34 42.70 -16.90
N LEU A 290 15.03 42.93 -17.02
CA LEU A 290 14.05 41.92 -17.39
C LEU A 290 13.69 41.96 -18.87
N LYS A 291 14.24 42.90 -19.64
CA LYS A 291 13.87 43.15 -21.03
C LYS A 291 13.87 41.88 -21.87
N ASP A 292 14.95 41.11 -21.87
CA ASP A 292 15.02 39.87 -22.65
C ASP A 292 13.97 38.84 -22.20
N LYS A 293 13.71 38.72 -20.90
CA LYS A 293 12.67 37.82 -20.37
C LYS A 293 11.25 38.28 -20.70
N LEU A 294 11.03 39.59 -20.85
CA LEU A 294 9.75 40.19 -21.24
C LEU A 294 9.52 40.04 -22.75
N ASP A 295 10.55 40.33 -23.55
CA ASP A 295 10.50 40.29 -25.01
C ASP A 295 10.38 38.84 -25.54
N PHE A 296 10.92 37.86 -24.82
CA PHE A 296 10.91 36.44 -25.18
C PHE A 296 10.12 35.56 -24.18
N ASP A 297 8.99 36.03 -23.65
CA ASP A 297 8.13 35.17 -22.80
C ASP A 297 7.42 34.09 -23.63
N HIS A 298 7.85 32.84 -23.44
CA HIS A 298 7.28 31.66 -24.12
C HIS A 298 5.87 31.27 -23.62
N GLY A 299 5.29 32.05 -22.69
CA GLY A 299 4.00 31.73 -22.07
C GLY A 299 4.12 30.60 -21.03
N PRO A 300 3.00 30.08 -20.51
CA PRO A 300 3.03 28.96 -19.57
C PRO A 300 3.64 27.70 -20.21
N PRO A 301 4.44 26.91 -19.47
CA PRO A 301 4.91 25.61 -19.92
C PRO A 301 3.77 24.73 -20.46
N PHE A 302 4.06 23.86 -21.43
CA PHE A 302 3.04 23.02 -22.08
C PHE A 302 2.23 22.16 -21.09
N HIS A 303 2.88 21.69 -20.03
CA HIS A 303 2.27 20.88 -18.97
C HIS A 303 1.86 21.71 -17.74
N TYR A 304 1.70 23.03 -17.88
CA TYR A 304 1.32 23.87 -16.75
C TYR A 304 -0.02 23.41 -16.15
N PRO A 305 -0.14 23.34 -14.81
CA PRO A 305 -1.32 22.79 -14.17
C PRO A 305 -2.63 23.45 -14.60
N CYS A 306 -3.66 22.63 -14.79
CA CYS A 306 -4.93 23.09 -15.33
C CYS A 306 -5.74 23.89 -14.31
N GLY A 307 -6.35 24.97 -14.76
CA GLY A 307 -7.14 25.86 -13.91
C GLY A 307 -6.32 26.93 -13.17
N CYS A 308 -4.98 26.85 -13.21
CA CYS A 308 -4.10 27.80 -12.54
C CYS A 308 -3.80 29.02 -13.42
N LYS A 309 -3.91 30.23 -12.85
CA LYS A 309 -3.42 31.44 -13.50
C LYS A 309 -1.90 31.57 -13.27
N ARG A 310 -1.13 31.57 -14.36
CA ARG A 310 0.32 31.81 -14.29
C ARG A 310 0.63 33.19 -13.67
N PRO A 311 1.46 33.29 -12.62
CA PRO A 311 1.90 34.57 -12.07
C PRO A 311 2.68 35.40 -13.10
N ILE A 312 2.56 36.72 -13.01
CA ILE A 312 3.34 37.66 -13.85
C ILE A 312 4.84 37.51 -13.60
N LEU A 313 5.67 37.94 -14.56
CA LEU A 313 7.13 37.73 -14.53
C LEU A 313 7.77 38.29 -13.25
N GLY A 314 7.35 39.46 -12.79
CA GLY A 314 7.89 40.08 -11.58
C GLY A 314 7.66 39.25 -10.33
N CYS A 315 6.50 38.60 -10.21
CA CYS A 315 6.22 37.68 -9.11
C CYS A 315 7.15 36.47 -9.16
N ARG A 316 7.34 35.89 -10.35
CA ARG A 316 8.22 34.73 -10.56
C ARG A 316 9.68 35.06 -10.28
N GLU A 317 10.16 36.22 -10.73
CA GLU A 317 11.53 36.68 -10.50
C GLU A 317 11.81 36.98 -9.03
N LEU A 318 10.85 37.59 -8.32
CA LEU A 318 10.97 37.82 -6.87
C LEU A 318 11.12 36.52 -6.09
N VAL A 319 10.37 35.47 -6.47
CA VAL A 319 10.51 34.13 -5.89
C VAL A 319 11.84 33.51 -6.29
N TYR A 320 12.23 33.57 -7.57
CA TYR A 320 13.51 33.07 -8.07
C TYR A 320 14.70 33.61 -7.28
N ARG A 321 14.77 34.93 -7.08
CA ARG A 321 15.85 35.58 -6.31
C ARG A 321 15.87 35.21 -4.83
N SER A 322 14.75 34.73 -4.30
CA SER A 322 14.59 34.41 -2.87
C SER A 322 14.69 32.90 -2.57
N ALA A 323 14.47 32.05 -3.57
CA ALA A 323 14.27 30.60 -3.40
C ALA A 323 15.45 29.89 -2.73
N SER A 324 16.69 30.25 -3.05
CA SER A 324 17.91 29.67 -2.44
C SER A 324 17.99 29.87 -0.92
N LYS A 325 17.39 30.95 -0.40
CA LYS A 325 17.32 31.22 1.05
C LYS A 325 16.04 30.66 1.69
N LEU A 326 14.95 30.58 0.93
CA LEU A 326 13.65 30.13 1.43
C LEU A 326 13.57 28.61 1.61
N PHE A 327 13.98 27.83 0.60
CA PHE A 327 13.82 26.38 0.65
C PHE A 327 14.56 25.70 1.80
N PRO A 328 15.83 26.05 2.14
CA PRO A 328 16.49 25.44 3.29
C PRO A 328 15.74 25.67 4.61
N GLY A 329 15.16 26.87 4.79
CA GLY A 329 14.33 27.19 5.95
C GLY A 329 13.03 26.37 5.96
N LEU A 330 12.27 26.40 4.87
CA LEU A 330 11.01 25.67 4.78
C LEU A 330 11.17 24.16 4.91
N CYS A 331 12.20 23.57 4.29
CA CYS A 331 12.48 22.14 4.43
C CYS A 331 12.86 21.76 5.85
N LYS A 332 13.53 22.65 6.61
CA LYS A 332 13.81 22.44 8.03
C LYS A 332 12.53 22.53 8.87
N ASP A 333 11.66 23.48 8.54
CA ASP A 333 10.39 23.70 9.23
C ASP A 333 9.39 22.53 9.06
N LEU A 334 9.58 21.67 8.05
CA LEU A 334 8.80 20.42 7.90
C LEU A 334 8.98 19.44 9.06
N SER A 335 10.10 19.53 9.79
CA SER A 335 10.38 18.72 10.98
C SER A 335 10.29 19.52 12.28
N ASP A 336 9.67 20.71 12.26
CA ASP A 336 9.47 21.52 13.46
C ASP A 336 8.55 20.82 14.46
N TRP A 337 8.68 21.11 15.74
CA TRP A 337 7.84 20.51 16.78
C TRP A 337 6.40 21.06 16.76
N GLN A 338 6.18 22.28 16.25
CA GLN A 338 4.86 22.90 16.13
C GLN A 338 4.13 22.45 14.85
N GLU A 339 2.96 21.84 15.04
CA GLU A 339 2.06 21.39 13.95
C GLU A 339 1.75 22.49 12.94
N ALA A 340 1.38 23.68 13.42
CA ALA A 340 0.98 24.79 12.54
C ALA A 340 2.15 25.27 11.65
N THR A 341 3.38 25.22 12.15
CA THR A 341 4.59 25.58 11.42
C THR A 341 4.86 24.58 10.30
N ARG A 342 4.84 23.28 10.61
CA ARG A 342 5.02 22.20 9.61
C ARG A 342 3.98 22.30 8.49
N LEU A 343 2.71 22.49 8.84
CA LEU A 343 1.62 22.59 7.87
C LEU A 343 1.77 23.82 6.95
N LYS A 344 2.13 25.00 7.49
CA LYS A 344 2.39 26.19 6.65
C LYS A 344 3.59 25.97 5.74
N ALA A 345 4.68 25.37 6.24
CA ALA A 345 5.86 25.07 5.44
C ALA A 345 5.50 24.12 4.28
N ALA A 346 4.82 23.02 4.57
CA ALA A 346 4.36 22.05 3.57
C ALA A 346 3.44 22.69 2.52
N SER A 347 2.56 23.62 2.91
CA SER A 347 1.61 24.30 2.01
C SER A 347 2.26 25.41 1.16
N LEU A 348 3.38 25.99 1.60
CA LEU A 348 4.10 27.03 0.84
C LEU A 348 5.00 26.45 -0.25
N ILE A 349 5.59 25.28 -0.03
CA ILE A 349 6.47 24.61 -1.01
C ILE A 349 5.81 24.44 -2.39
N PRO A 350 4.59 23.88 -2.54
CA PRO A 350 3.96 23.71 -3.86
C PRO A 350 3.71 25.05 -4.57
N LEU A 351 3.34 26.10 -3.82
CA LEU A 351 3.17 27.44 -4.37
C LEU A 351 4.49 28.01 -4.90
N LEU A 352 5.59 27.84 -4.15
CA LEU A 352 6.91 28.33 -4.58
C LEU A 352 7.44 27.59 -5.81
N ILE A 353 7.26 26.26 -5.88
CA ILE A 353 7.65 25.47 -7.05
C ILE A 353 6.88 25.96 -8.29
N LEU A 354 5.57 26.22 -8.15
CA LEU A 354 4.74 26.74 -9.24
C LEU A 354 5.20 28.12 -9.75
N HIS A 355 5.73 28.98 -8.87
CA HIS A 355 6.29 30.28 -9.26
C HIS A 355 7.66 30.17 -9.93
N LEU A 356 8.45 29.13 -9.60
CA LEU A 356 9.77 28.92 -10.16
C LEU A 356 9.74 28.26 -11.54
N GLU A 357 8.70 27.49 -11.83
CA GLU A 357 8.59 26.74 -13.10
C GLU A 357 9.88 25.90 -13.32
N GLU A 358 10.46 25.94 -14.52
CA GLU A 358 11.70 25.24 -14.85
C GLU A 358 12.90 25.67 -14.00
N SER A 359 12.87 26.88 -13.42
CA SER A 359 13.93 27.37 -12.52
C SER A 359 14.00 26.59 -11.20
N ALA A 360 12.97 25.79 -10.88
CA ALA A 360 12.99 24.86 -9.76
C ALA A 360 14.13 23.82 -9.88
N THR A 361 14.65 23.60 -11.10
CA THR A 361 15.78 22.70 -11.39
C THR A 361 17.00 22.97 -10.50
N GLN A 362 17.30 24.24 -10.20
CA GLN A 362 18.44 24.62 -9.35
C GLN A 362 18.28 24.16 -7.89
N HIS A 363 17.04 23.90 -7.45
CA HIS A 363 16.71 23.53 -6.08
C HIS A 363 16.30 22.05 -5.94
N THR A 364 16.29 21.29 -7.03
CA THR A 364 15.81 19.89 -7.09
C THR A 364 16.39 19.04 -5.96
N GLN A 365 17.71 19.01 -5.78
CA GLN A 365 18.34 18.17 -4.76
C GLN A 365 17.86 18.51 -3.33
N HIS A 366 17.73 19.80 -3.02
CA HIS A 366 17.26 20.26 -1.72
C HIS A 366 15.77 19.97 -1.52
N LEU A 367 14.97 20.14 -2.57
CA LEU A 367 13.53 19.85 -2.58
C LEU A 367 13.26 18.35 -2.42
N LEU A 368 13.93 17.50 -3.19
CA LEU A 368 13.78 16.03 -3.08
C LEU A 368 14.12 15.57 -1.66
N THR A 369 15.25 16.02 -1.11
CA THR A 369 15.67 15.66 0.24
C THR A 369 14.69 16.18 1.30
N GLY A 370 14.28 17.45 1.20
CA GLY A 370 13.36 18.07 2.15
C GLY A 370 11.96 17.45 2.12
N ILE A 371 11.40 17.23 0.94
CA ILE A 371 10.08 16.61 0.75
C ILE A 371 10.11 15.15 1.23
N ALA A 372 11.14 14.37 0.88
CA ALA A 372 11.26 12.98 1.33
C ALA A 372 11.36 12.88 2.86
N ASN A 373 12.17 13.73 3.48
CA ASN A 373 12.30 13.77 4.94
C ASN A 373 11.01 14.24 5.63
N GLY A 374 10.32 15.25 5.08
CA GLY A 374 9.02 15.70 5.58
C GLY A 374 7.94 14.62 5.48
N LEU A 375 7.91 13.87 4.37
CA LEU A 375 7.02 12.71 4.21
C LEU A 375 7.36 11.59 5.20
N ALA A 376 8.64 11.29 5.40
CA ALA A 376 9.09 10.28 6.35
C ALA A 376 8.73 10.65 7.81
N ASP A 377 8.91 11.92 8.20
CA ASP A 377 8.52 12.44 9.52
C ASP A 377 7.00 12.37 9.70
N ALA A 378 6.22 12.85 8.74
CA ALA A 378 4.76 12.79 8.80
C ALA A 378 4.24 11.35 8.90
N LEU A 379 4.77 10.42 8.09
CA LEU A 379 4.41 9.00 8.16
C LEU A 379 4.75 8.35 9.50
N SER A 380 5.82 8.79 10.16
CA SER A 380 6.20 8.27 11.48
C SER A 380 5.21 8.66 12.59
N ARG A 381 4.41 9.72 12.37
CA ARG A 381 3.40 10.23 13.30
C ARG A 381 2.00 9.60 13.08
N ILE A 382 1.85 8.75 12.07
CA ILE A 382 0.58 8.12 11.72
C ILE A 382 0.45 6.74 12.39
N SER A 383 -0.69 6.50 13.03
CA SER A 383 -1.04 5.17 13.56
C SER A 383 -1.47 4.21 12.43
N PRO A 384 -1.46 2.87 12.64
CA PRO A 384 -1.86 1.90 11.61
C PRO A 384 -3.25 2.15 11.01
N VAL A 385 -4.17 2.77 11.76
CA VAL A 385 -5.53 3.12 11.31
C VAL A 385 -5.50 4.25 10.26
N GLY A 386 -4.62 5.23 10.41
CA GLY A 386 -4.45 6.32 9.45
C GLY A 386 -3.82 5.87 8.12
N ASN A 387 -3.13 4.73 8.11
CA ASN A 387 -2.58 4.16 6.88
C ASN A 387 -3.66 3.70 5.90
N MET A 388 -4.86 3.34 6.39
CA MET A 388 -5.99 2.95 5.55
C MET A 388 -6.58 4.14 4.78
N SER A 389 -6.53 5.35 5.35
CA SER A 389 -6.89 6.58 4.64
C SER A 389 -5.85 6.96 3.59
N LEU A 390 -4.54 6.74 3.82
CA LEU A 390 -3.49 7.12 2.86
C LEU A 390 -3.67 6.44 1.49
N ILE A 391 -3.97 5.14 1.47
CA ILE A 391 -4.16 4.35 0.23
C ILE A 391 -5.36 4.84 -0.60
N ASN A 392 -6.31 5.58 0.00
CA ASN A 392 -7.54 5.99 -0.68
C ASN A 392 -7.68 7.52 -0.86
N MET A 393 -6.76 8.34 -0.32
CA MET A 393 -6.95 9.80 -0.16
C MET A 393 -5.83 10.66 -0.77
N MET A 394 -4.96 10.11 -1.61
CA MET A 394 -3.92 10.92 -2.25
C MET A 394 -4.52 11.89 -3.27
N PRO A 395 -4.26 13.21 -3.16
CA PRO A 395 -4.82 14.19 -4.07
C PRO A 395 -4.20 14.08 -5.46
N ILE A 396 -5.01 14.32 -6.49
CA ILE A 396 -4.59 14.31 -7.90
C ILE A 396 -4.66 15.73 -8.44
N VAL A 397 -3.52 16.30 -8.83
CA VAL A 397 -3.46 17.53 -9.62
C VAL A 397 -3.67 17.18 -11.08
N SER A 398 -4.62 17.85 -11.74
CA SER A 398 -4.81 17.70 -13.18
C SER A 398 -3.85 18.62 -13.94
N PHE A 399 -2.97 18.04 -14.74
CA PHE A 399 -2.00 18.76 -15.58
C PHE A 399 -2.42 18.87 -17.05
N ARG A 400 -3.57 18.30 -17.45
CA ARG A 400 -4.07 18.35 -18.84
C ARG A 400 -5.49 18.91 -18.96
N LYS A 401 -5.70 19.79 -19.95
CA LYS A 401 -7.04 20.18 -20.38
C LYS A 401 -7.64 18.99 -21.13
N GLU A 402 -8.60 18.29 -20.55
CA GLU A 402 -9.41 17.35 -21.31
C GLU A 402 -10.13 18.12 -22.42
N THR A 403 -9.78 17.84 -23.67
CA THR A 403 -10.66 18.08 -24.80
C THR A 403 -11.79 17.05 -24.68
N SER A 404 -12.92 17.54 -24.22
CA SER A 404 -14.13 16.77 -23.91
C SER A 404 -14.55 15.83 -25.04
N SER A 405 -14.74 14.55 -24.74
CA SER A 405 -16.03 13.88 -24.95
C SER A 405 -16.08 12.53 -24.21
N SER A 406 -17.23 12.29 -23.58
CA SER A 406 -17.70 11.11 -22.85
C SER A 406 -17.28 10.94 -21.37
N SER A 407 -18.33 10.93 -20.54
CA SER A 407 -18.49 10.79 -19.09
C SER A 407 -17.85 9.51 -18.51
N THR A 408 -17.37 9.41 -17.27
CA THR A 408 -17.99 9.76 -15.97
C THR A 408 -16.91 9.79 -14.87
N THR A 409 -16.67 10.94 -14.26
CA THR A 409 -16.56 11.14 -12.79
C THR A 409 -16.37 12.63 -12.57
N THR A 410 -17.24 13.20 -11.75
CA THR A 410 -17.21 14.60 -11.34
C THR A 410 -16.00 14.85 -10.43
N ALA A 411 -14.87 15.20 -11.03
CA ALA A 411 -13.85 16.00 -10.35
C ALA A 411 -13.85 17.37 -11.03
N ASP A 412 -14.53 18.32 -10.38
CA ASP A 412 -14.56 19.71 -10.78
C ASP A 412 -13.14 20.23 -11.05
N ARG A 413 -13.02 21.13 -12.02
CA ARG A 413 -11.79 21.82 -12.38
C ARG A 413 -11.33 22.72 -11.22
N VAL A 414 -10.61 22.15 -10.25
CA VAL A 414 -10.12 22.87 -9.06
C VAL A 414 -8.71 23.39 -9.30
N ASP A 415 -8.50 24.70 -9.15
CA ASP A 415 -7.19 25.38 -9.17
C ASP A 415 -6.25 24.79 -8.09
N ILE A 416 -4.95 24.63 -8.37
CA ILE A 416 -3.93 24.16 -7.39
C ILE A 416 -4.03 24.96 -6.10
N ILE A 417 -4.25 26.28 -6.17
CA ILE A 417 -4.36 27.11 -4.97
C ILE A 417 -5.54 26.62 -4.11
N SER A 418 -6.65 26.27 -4.74
CA SER A 418 -7.80 25.68 -4.04
C SER A 418 -7.49 24.27 -3.52
N LEU A 419 -6.71 23.47 -4.23
CA LEU A 419 -6.26 22.15 -3.77
C LEU A 419 -5.35 22.26 -2.53
N VAL A 420 -4.36 23.16 -2.57
CA VAL A 420 -3.48 23.48 -1.45
C VAL A 420 -4.30 23.98 -0.26
N VAL A 421 -5.25 24.89 -0.47
CA VAL A 421 -6.11 25.41 0.62
C VAL A 421 -7.01 24.32 1.21
N THR A 422 -7.70 23.54 0.39
CA THR A 422 -8.62 22.49 0.85
C THR A 422 -7.88 21.44 1.69
N HIS A 423 -6.71 20.99 1.23
CA HIS A 423 -5.90 20.00 1.97
C HIS A 423 -5.12 20.61 3.15
N ALA A 424 -5.03 21.94 3.27
CA ALA A 424 -4.54 22.59 4.49
C ALA A 424 -5.65 22.71 5.55
N THR A 425 -6.92 22.84 5.14
CA THR A 425 -8.02 23.31 6.02
C THR A 425 -9.12 22.28 6.30
N SER A 426 -9.24 21.20 5.53
CA SER A 426 -10.30 20.16 5.65
C SER A 426 -10.41 19.49 7.04
N GLN A 427 -11.62 19.02 7.39
CA GLN A 427 -12.11 18.63 8.72
C GLN A 427 -11.68 17.23 9.24
N VAL A 428 -11.23 17.25 10.50
CA VAL A 428 -11.35 16.32 11.65
C VAL A 428 -11.70 14.83 11.40
N PHE A 429 -10.70 13.95 11.49
CA PHE A 429 -10.87 12.62 12.11
C PHE A 429 -10.59 12.66 13.63
N SER A 430 -10.93 11.59 14.35
CA SER A 430 -10.97 11.53 15.83
C SER A 430 -9.63 11.67 16.57
N LEU A 431 -8.46 11.69 15.89
CA LEU A 431 -7.14 11.97 16.49
C LEU A 431 -6.47 13.17 15.79
N SER A 432 -6.07 14.18 16.58
CA SER A 432 -5.52 15.45 16.09
C SER A 432 -4.22 15.29 15.27
N GLU A 433 -3.27 14.49 15.75
CA GLU A 433 -1.93 14.34 15.14
C GLU A 433 -1.98 13.61 13.79
N ALA A 434 -2.80 12.56 13.67
CA ALA A 434 -2.92 11.80 12.43
C ALA A 434 -3.54 12.64 11.29
N ASN A 435 -4.49 13.51 11.63
CA ASN A 435 -5.08 14.44 10.65
C ASN A 435 -4.06 15.41 10.09
N GLU A 436 -3.25 15.99 10.98
CA GLU A 436 -2.22 16.95 10.59
C GLU A 436 -1.16 16.28 9.71
N ALA A 437 -0.68 15.09 10.09
CA ALA A 437 0.25 14.32 9.28
C ALA A 437 -0.32 14.00 7.88
N ILE A 438 -1.60 13.62 7.77
CA ILE A 438 -2.26 13.40 6.46
C ILE A 438 -2.31 14.70 5.64
N LYS A 439 -2.62 15.85 6.26
CA LYS A 439 -2.62 17.15 5.58
C LYS A 439 -1.22 17.49 5.03
N ILE A 440 -0.17 17.29 5.83
CA ILE A 440 1.22 17.50 5.39
C ILE A 440 1.56 16.58 4.23
N ILE A 441 1.24 15.28 4.33
CA ILE A 441 1.49 14.32 3.25
C ILE A 441 0.81 14.77 1.97
N ASN A 442 -0.46 15.21 2.03
CA ASN A 442 -1.19 15.71 0.87
C ASN A 442 -0.50 16.93 0.23
N GLN A 443 -0.04 17.91 1.04
CA GLN A 443 0.65 19.09 0.51
C GLN A 443 2.00 18.74 -0.13
N LEU A 444 2.77 17.87 0.53
CA LEU A 444 4.06 17.41 0.02
C LEU A 444 3.90 16.52 -1.22
N PHE A 445 2.80 15.78 -1.32
CA PHE A 445 2.43 15.01 -2.51
C PHE A 445 2.08 15.94 -3.67
N ILE A 446 1.29 17.00 -3.44
CA ILE A 446 1.02 18.05 -4.43
C ILE A 446 2.33 18.72 -4.87
N ALA A 447 3.23 19.03 -3.94
CA ALA A 447 4.54 19.58 -4.25
C ALA A 447 5.37 18.64 -5.15
N ALA A 448 5.39 17.34 -4.85
CA ALA A 448 6.06 16.32 -5.66
C ALA A 448 5.46 16.23 -7.07
N GLN A 449 4.13 16.31 -7.21
CA GLN A 449 3.46 16.33 -8.52
C GLN A 449 3.84 17.56 -9.34
N ILE A 450 3.81 18.76 -8.74
CA ILE A 450 4.23 19.98 -9.45
C ILE A 450 5.70 19.89 -9.84
N LEU A 451 6.55 19.37 -8.95
CA LEU A 451 7.99 19.21 -9.21
C LEU A 451 8.25 18.22 -10.37
N GLY A 452 7.55 17.09 -10.38
CA GLY A 452 7.67 16.07 -11.42
C GLY A 452 7.18 16.55 -12.80
N CYS A 453 6.28 17.52 -12.81
CA CYS A 453 5.81 18.18 -14.03
C CYS A 453 6.79 19.25 -14.56
N MET A 454 7.41 20.03 -13.65
CA MET A 454 8.27 21.17 -14.01
C MET A 454 9.70 20.76 -14.34
N ILE A 455 10.14 19.61 -13.84
CA ILE A 455 11.53 19.15 -13.96
C ILE A 455 11.59 17.86 -14.76
N PRO A 456 12.46 17.78 -15.79
CA PRO A 456 12.58 16.57 -16.60
C PRO A 456 12.94 15.33 -15.77
N THR A 457 12.28 14.21 -16.08
CA THR A 457 12.41 12.92 -15.37
C THR A 457 13.85 12.46 -15.17
N LYS A 458 14.70 12.66 -16.16
CA LYS A 458 16.13 12.31 -16.11
C LYS A 458 16.85 12.93 -14.91
N PHE A 459 16.59 14.20 -14.60
CA PHE A 459 17.32 14.92 -13.56
C PHE A 459 16.92 14.47 -12.17
N TRP A 460 15.62 14.41 -11.88
CA TRP A 460 15.18 14.00 -10.55
C TRP A 460 15.41 12.49 -10.33
N TRP A 461 15.32 11.65 -11.36
CA TRP A 461 15.62 10.21 -11.21
C TRP A 461 17.08 9.98 -10.83
N HIS A 462 18.02 10.63 -11.53
CA HIS A 462 19.45 10.54 -11.23
C HIS A 462 19.80 10.98 -9.80
N LEU A 463 19.04 11.91 -9.22
CA LEU A 463 19.23 12.36 -7.83
C LEU A 463 18.53 11.46 -6.81
N LEU A 464 17.39 10.85 -7.18
CA LEU A 464 16.55 10.07 -6.28
C LEU A 464 16.97 8.61 -6.18
N GLU A 465 17.42 7.99 -7.27
CA GLU A 465 17.85 6.58 -7.33
C GLU A 465 18.92 6.25 -6.26
N PRO A 466 20.04 6.99 -6.13
CA PRO A 466 21.02 6.72 -5.07
C PRO A 466 20.49 6.93 -3.64
N CYS A 467 19.41 7.71 -3.47
CA CYS A 467 18.78 7.90 -2.17
C CYS A 467 17.88 6.72 -1.81
N LEU A 468 17.15 6.19 -2.79
CA LEU A 468 16.34 4.99 -2.66
C LEU A 468 17.21 3.75 -2.38
N ASP A 469 18.34 3.60 -3.07
CA ASP A 469 19.32 2.53 -2.82
C ASP A 469 19.80 2.55 -1.37
N ARG A 470 20.28 3.70 -0.89
CA ARG A 470 20.72 3.86 0.51
C ARG A 470 19.61 3.59 1.53
N CYS A 471 18.35 3.98 1.23
CA CYS A 471 17.21 3.69 2.11
C CYS A 471 16.90 2.20 2.16
N THR A 472 17.06 1.50 1.03
CA THR A 472 16.85 0.06 0.92
C THR A 472 17.94 -0.71 1.66
N GLU A 473 19.22 -0.33 1.46
CA GLU A 473 20.36 -0.93 2.16
C GLU A 473 20.33 -0.71 3.67
N SER A 474 19.95 0.50 4.13
CA SER A 474 19.89 0.84 5.56
C SER A 474 18.66 0.31 6.28
N ALA A 475 17.70 -0.28 5.56
CA ALA A 475 16.43 -0.78 6.09
C ALA A 475 15.67 0.24 6.96
N ALA A 476 15.76 1.53 6.64
CA ALA A 476 15.07 2.61 7.36
C ALA A 476 13.60 2.74 6.87
N PRO A 477 12.60 2.20 7.61
CA PRO A 477 11.27 1.92 7.06
C PRO A 477 10.46 3.18 6.75
N SER A 478 10.59 4.24 7.56
CA SER A 478 9.91 5.53 7.36
C SER A 478 10.57 6.34 6.24
N SER A 479 11.90 6.35 6.19
CA SER A 479 12.66 7.02 5.13
C SER A 479 12.35 6.41 3.76
N LEU A 480 12.40 5.08 3.65
CA LEU A 480 12.04 4.38 2.42
C LEU A 480 10.60 4.69 1.99
N ALA A 481 9.65 4.69 2.94
CA ALA A 481 8.26 5.04 2.65
C ALA A 481 8.10 6.49 2.15
N GLY A 482 8.81 7.45 2.77
CA GLY A 482 8.81 8.85 2.33
C GLY A 482 9.37 9.03 0.93
N HIS A 483 10.47 8.34 0.58
CA HIS A 483 11.07 8.41 -0.75
C HIS A 483 10.20 7.72 -1.83
N LEU A 484 9.54 6.61 -1.50
CA LEU A 484 8.59 5.95 -2.41
C LEU A 484 7.34 6.82 -2.66
N LEU A 485 6.81 7.47 -1.62
CA LEU A 485 5.71 8.43 -1.81
C LEU A 485 6.15 9.65 -2.65
N LEU A 486 7.34 10.19 -2.41
CA LEU A 486 7.92 11.23 -3.28
C LEU A 486 8.02 10.76 -4.73
N LEU A 487 8.55 9.55 -4.96
CA LEU A 487 8.65 8.95 -6.30
C LEU A 487 7.27 8.83 -6.96
N SER A 488 6.25 8.34 -6.24
CA SER A 488 4.89 8.24 -6.76
C SER A 488 4.31 9.60 -7.14
N GLY A 489 4.57 10.65 -6.34
CA GLY A 489 4.14 12.02 -6.65
C GLY A 489 4.85 12.59 -7.89
N LEU A 490 6.17 12.41 -7.99
CA LEU A 490 6.96 12.82 -9.16
C LEU A 490 6.48 12.13 -10.44
N LEU A 491 6.27 10.80 -10.37
CA LEU A 491 5.72 10.02 -11.47
C LEU A 491 4.35 10.55 -11.89
N HIS A 492 3.48 10.88 -10.93
CA HIS A 492 2.13 11.36 -11.23
C HIS A 492 2.14 12.72 -11.94
N GLY A 493 3.09 13.58 -11.58
CA GLY A 493 3.27 14.88 -12.23
C GLY A 493 3.99 14.83 -13.58
N SER A 494 4.85 13.84 -13.80
CA SER A 494 5.66 13.77 -15.03
C SER A 494 4.81 13.43 -16.26
N PRO A 495 4.93 14.20 -17.35
CA PRO A 495 4.23 13.91 -18.58
C PRO A 495 4.84 12.68 -19.29
N LEU A 496 3.99 11.96 -20.03
CA LEU A 496 4.33 10.68 -20.65
C LEU A 496 5.57 10.74 -21.58
N ASN A 497 5.74 11.85 -22.30
CA ASN A 497 6.89 12.07 -23.17
C ASN A 497 8.22 12.15 -22.37
N GLN A 498 8.25 12.86 -21.24
CA GLN A 498 9.45 12.99 -20.42
C GLN A 498 9.86 11.68 -19.74
N LEU A 499 8.90 10.78 -19.49
CA LEU A 499 9.15 9.47 -18.89
C LEU A 499 9.88 8.48 -19.83
N ILE A 500 9.86 8.74 -21.15
CA ILE A 500 10.29 7.77 -22.17
C ILE A 500 11.44 8.26 -23.04
N ILE A 501 11.61 9.58 -23.23
CA ILE A 501 12.65 10.14 -24.12
C ILE A 501 14.05 9.66 -23.70
N THR A 502 14.75 9.01 -24.63
CA THR A 502 16.16 8.62 -24.56
C THR A 502 17.03 9.64 -25.31
N ASP A 503 18.23 9.93 -24.81
CA ASP A 503 19.15 10.95 -25.38
C ASP A 503 19.49 10.71 -26.87
N GLU A 504 19.43 9.47 -27.34
CA GLU A 504 19.79 9.12 -28.73
C GLU A 504 18.83 9.71 -29.78
N MET A 505 17.58 10.03 -29.43
CA MET A 505 16.63 10.65 -30.37
C MET A 505 16.87 12.14 -30.59
N GLU A 506 17.58 12.84 -29.69
CA GLU A 506 17.97 14.24 -29.90
C GLU A 506 19.27 14.37 -30.72
N GLU A 507 20.22 13.43 -30.58
CA GLU A 507 21.46 13.44 -31.36
C GLU A 507 21.20 13.14 -32.85
N LEU A 508 20.26 12.24 -33.16
CA LEU A 508 19.84 11.93 -34.54
C LEU A 508 19.13 13.09 -35.26
N LYS A 509 18.68 14.14 -34.55
CA LYS A 509 18.08 15.35 -35.16
C LYS A 509 19.08 16.48 -35.38
N ARG A 510 20.26 16.46 -34.74
CA ARG A 510 21.30 17.49 -34.95
C ARG A 510 22.12 17.25 -36.23
N ASP A 511 22.12 16.03 -36.76
CA ASP A 511 22.72 15.71 -38.05
C ASP A 511 21.73 15.89 -39.21
N SER A 512 21.27 17.13 -39.40
CA SER A 512 20.74 17.58 -40.70
C SER A 512 21.57 18.79 -41.16
N PRO A 513 22.20 18.75 -42.35
CA PRO A 513 23.19 19.75 -42.72
C PRO A 513 22.49 20.92 -43.41
N LEU A 514 22.05 21.95 -42.68
CA LEU A 514 21.72 23.27 -43.25
C LEU A 514 21.59 24.34 -42.16
N ASN A 515 22.72 24.85 -41.69
CA ASN A 515 23.05 26.28 -41.66
C ASN A 515 24.30 26.51 -40.81
N LYS A 516 25.46 26.48 -41.49
CA LYS A 516 26.64 27.18 -41.00
C LYS A 516 26.43 28.68 -41.24
N CYS A 517 26.25 29.46 -40.18
CA CYS A 517 26.70 30.84 -40.19
C CYS A 517 27.29 31.22 -38.83
N SER A 518 28.59 31.51 -38.89
CA SER A 518 29.48 32.22 -37.98
C SER A 518 28.86 33.13 -36.91
N THR A 519 29.38 33.10 -35.68
CA THR A 519 30.45 34.03 -35.23
C THR A 519 30.88 33.74 -33.78
N ASN A 520 32.19 33.88 -33.54
CA ASN A 520 32.87 33.83 -32.24
C ASN A 520 32.32 34.86 -31.25
N VAL A 521 32.28 34.57 -29.94
CA VAL A 521 32.88 35.41 -28.88
C VAL A 521 33.22 34.52 -27.66
N THR A 522 34.44 34.76 -27.18
CA THR A 522 35.15 34.33 -25.98
C THR A 522 34.34 34.23 -24.68
N ASN A 523 34.70 33.30 -23.79
CA ASN A 523 35.04 33.70 -22.42
C ASN A 523 36.04 32.76 -21.76
N ALA A 524 37.02 33.43 -21.17
CA ALA A 524 38.20 32.90 -20.52
C ALA A 524 37.96 32.65 -19.03
N SER A 525 39.05 32.19 -18.39
CA SER A 525 39.37 32.22 -16.96
C SER A 525 38.94 30.98 -16.16
N THR A 526 39.75 30.45 -15.24
CA THR A 526 41.21 30.51 -15.00
C THR A 526 41.49 29.43 -13.97
N ASN A 527 42.63 28.75 -14.14
CA ASN A 527 43.25 27.87 -13.14
C ASN A 527 43.44 28.53 -11.77
N SER A 528 43.46 27.74 -10.71
CA SER A 528 44.65 27.56 -9.85
C SER A 528 44.32 26.59 -8.69
N THR A 529 44.99 25.42 -8.69
CA THR A 529 46.04 25.01 -7.72
C THR A 529 45.48 24.69 -6.33
N SER A 530 45.89 23.67 -5.59
CA SER A 530 46.92 22.64 -5.66
C SER A 530 46.86 21.99 -4.27
N THR A 531 47.09 20.69 -4.14
CA THR A 531 48.31 20.13 -3.53
C THR A 531 48.14 18.63 -3.30
N ALA A 532 49.13 17.91 -3.81
CA ALA A 532 49.38 16.50 -3.59
C ALA A 532 50.00 16.24 -2.21
N THR A 533 49.83 15.02 -1.73
CA THR A 533 50.88 14.18 -1.10
C THR A 533 50.39 12.73 -1.19
N THR A 534 50.85 11.94 -2.16
CA THR A 534 52.05 11.07 -2.12
C THR A 534 51.99 10.03 -1.00
N SER A 535 51.88 8.75 -1.34
CA SER A 535 53.04 7.87 -1.49
C SER A 535 52.57 6.42 -1.66
N ASP A 536 52.96 5.84 -2.81
CA ASP A 536 53.86 4.69 -2.93
C ASP A 536 53.43 3.40 -2.20
N ASP A 537 53.50 2.20 -2.79
CA ASP A 537 54.27 1.65 -3.90
C ASP A 537 53.82 0.17 -3.94
N SER A 538 53.95 -0.66 -4.97
CA SER A 538 54.39 -0.59 -6.35
C SER A 538 54.36 -2.05 -6.87
N HIS A 539 54.51 -2.18 -8.19
CA HIS A 539 55.11 -3.33 -8.88
C HIS A 539 54.24 -4.60 -9.09
N CYS A 540 54.20 -5.25 -10.26
CA CYS A 540 54.77 -4.97 -11.58
C CYS A 540 54.41 -6.12 -12.54
N ILE A 541 54.41 -5.83 -13.86
CA ILE A 541 54.99 -6.66 -14.95
C ILE A 541 54.24 -7.97 -15.31
N HIS A 542 53.90 -8.35 -16.55
CA HIS A 542 54.53 -8.27 -17.89
C HIS A 542 53.48 -8.59 -18.97
N GLY A 543 53.68 -8.13 -20.23
CA GLY A 543 53.30 -8.96 -21.40
C GLY A 543 52.71 -8.29 -22.66
N ASP A 544 53.52 -7.49 -23.37
CA ASP A 544 53.55 -7.32 -24.84
C ASP A 544 53.32 -8.66 -25.60
N LYS A 545 52.94 -8.81 -26.88
CA LYS A 545 52.69 -8.01 -28.11
C LYS A 545 52.21 -9.02 -29.17
N THR A 546 51.41 -8.60 -30.16
CA THR A 546 51.76 -8.64 -31.60
C THR A 546 50.63 -8.06 -32.47
N ASN A 547 50.99 -7.04 -33.25
CA ASN A 547 50.28 -6.55 -34.44
C ASN A 547 50.58 -7.46 -35.64
N GLU A 548 49.68 -7.54 -36.62
CA GLU A 548 49.93 -7.08 -38.01
C GLU A 548 48.75 -7.38 -38.96
N ASN A 549 48.16 -6.29 -39.49
CA ASN A 549 47.97 -5.95 -40.92
C ASN A 549 47.30 -6.91 -41.94
N ASN A 550 46.23 -6.39 -42.55
CA ASN A 550 46.07 -6.05 -43.98
C ASN A 550 44.85 -6.60 -44.77
N ASP A 551 44.25 -5.63 -45.49
CA ASP A 551 43.70 -5.64 -46.84
C ASP A 551 42.27 -6.12 -47.19
N TYR A 552 41.46 -5.11 -47.54
CA TYR A 552 40.59 -4.97 -48.73
C TYR A 552 39.99 -6.23 -49.39
N GLN A 553 38.64 -6.31 -49.43
CA GLN A 553 37.87 -6.22 -50.69
C GLN A 553 36.34 -6.28 -50.49
N MET A 554 35.63 -5.50 -51.30
CA MET A 554 34.17 -5.42 -51.42
C MET A 554 33.48 -6.78 -51.62
N LYS A 555 32.32 -6.98 -50.98
CA LYS A 555 31.14 -7.63 -51.60
C LYS A 555 29.84 -7.40 -50.81
N LYS A 556 28.80 -7.08 -51.58
CA LYS A 556 27.40 -6.86 -51.19
C LYS A 556 26.86 -7.90 -50.20
N GLY A 557 26.12 -7.47 -49.19
CA GLY A 557 25.34 -8.34 -48.31
C GLY A 557 24.34 -7.53 -47.48
N HIS A 558 23.06 -7.76 -47.75
CA HIS A 558 21.85 -7.45 -46.97
C HIS A 558 21.98 -6.53 -45.74
N VAL A 559 21.29 -5.39 -45.83
CA VAL A 559 20.84 -4.59 -44.67
C VAL A 559 20.06 -5.51 -43.73
N LYS A 560 20.66 -5.88 -42.60
CA LYS A 560 19.94 -6.29 -41.39
C LYS A 560 19.64 -5.01 -40.61
N GLU A 561 18.38 -4.62 -40.56
CA GLU A 561 17.89 -3.63 -39.60
C GLU A 561 18.15 -4.17 -38.19
N SER A 562 19.00 -3.49 -37.43
CA SER A 562 19.30 -3.80 -36.03
C SER A 562 18.27 -3.17 -35.11
N TYR A 563 17.39 -3.99 -34.55
CA TYR A 563 16.45 -3.64 -33.48
C TYR A 563 17.12 -3.72 -32.10
N THR A 564 17.42 -2.59 -31.45
CA THR A 564 17.81 -2.50 -30.03
C THR A 564 17.64 -1.09 -29.45
N GLN A 565 16.42 -0.57 -29.22
CA GLN A 565 16.26 0.79 -28.65
C GLN A 565 15.16 1.00 -27.58
N ILE A 566 14.52 -0.06 -27.07
CA ILE A 566 13.40 0.06 -26.09
C ILE A 566 13.88 -0.03 -24.61
N ASN A 567 15.02 -0.66 -24.33
CA ASN A 567 15.48 -0.97 -22.97
C ASN A 567 16.02 0.21 -22.12
N TYR A 568 15.83 1.47 -22.53
CA TYR A 568 16.51 2.63 -21.92
C TYR A 568 15.59 3.75 -21.41
N SER A 569 14.26 3.61 -21.47
CA SER A 569 13.36 4.63 -20.92
C SER A 569 13.53 4.80 -19.41
N THR A 570 13.34 6.03 -18.91
CA THR A 570 13.44 6.30 -17.47
C THR A 570 12.35 5.56 -16.70
N LEU A 571 11.13 5.46 -17.26
CA LEU A 571 10.05 4.65 -16.68
C LEU A 571 10.44 3.18 -16.51
N HIS A 572 11.08 2.59 -17.52
CA HIS A 572 11.56 1.20 -17.44
C HIS A 572 12.59 1.02 -16.32
N LYS A 573 13.55 1.96 -16.19
CA LYS A 573 14.55 1.93 -15.10
C LYS A 573 13.89 2.02 -13.71
N ILE A 574 12.91 2.91 -13.55
CA ILE A 574 12.13 3.04 -12.31
C ILE A 574 11.41 1.73 -11.97
N ILE A 575 10.69 1.16 -12.93
CA ILE A 575 9.93 -0.07 -12.70
C ILE A 575 10.88 -1.25 -12.43
N SER A 576 12.02 -1.31 -13.12
CA SER A 576 13.06 -2.32 -12.87
C SER A 576 13.62 -2.23 -11.45
N TYR A 577 13.90 -1.00 -10.97
CA TYR A 577 14.28 -0.74 -9.58
C TYR A 577 13.22 -1.24 -8.59
N LEU A 578 11.96 -0.86 -8.80
CA LEU A 578 10.85 -1.27 -7.93
C LEU A 578 10.63 -2.80 -7.91
N CYS A 579 11.08 -3.51 -8.94
CA CYS A 579 10.98 -4.94 -9.09
C CYS A 579 12.10 -5.73 -8.37
N GLN A 580 13.15 -5.05 -7.88
CA GLN A 580 14.30 -5.70 -7.25
C GLN A 580 13.92 -6.49 -5.99
N ASN A 581 14.54 -7.66 -5.81
CA ASN A 581 14.33 -8.51 -4.64
C ASN A 581 14.71 -7.80 -3.33
N GLU A 582 15.74 -6.95 -3.35
CA GLU A 582 16.23 -6.23 -2.18
C GLU A 582 15.14 -5.29 -1.63
N LEU A 583 14.56 -4.45 -2.49
CA LEU A 583 13.46 -3.56 -2.12
C LEU A 583 12.24 -4.33 -1.60
N ILE A 584 11.79 -5.34 -2.34
CA ILE A 584 10.61 -6.14 -1.96
C ILE A 584 10.86 -6.85 -0.62
N SER A 585 12.09 -7.27 -0.31
CA SER A 585 12.41 -7.97 0.95
C SER A 585 12.38 -7.08 2.20
N VAL A 586 12.73 -5.80 2.05
CA VAL A 586 12.92 -4.85 3.18
C VAL A 586 11.65 -4.00 3.43
N ILE A 587 10.60 -4.18 2.63
CA ILE A 587 9.48 -3.26 2.62
C ILE A 587 8.63 -3.32 3.91
N SER A 588 8.57 -2.17 4.59
CA SER A 588 7.69 -1.97 5.76
C SER A 588 6.23 -1.79 5.34
N ILE A 589 5.30 -1.84 6.31
CA ILE A 589 3.88 -1.56 6.08
C ILE A 589 3.66 -0.21 5.39
N ASN A 590 4.35 0.85 5.84
CA ASN A 590 4.22 2.19 5.27
C ASN A 590 4.87 2.28 3.89
N ALA A 591 6.01 1.61 3.69
CA ALA A 591 6.69 1.58 2.40
C ALA A 591 5.87 0.85 1.33
N LYS A 592 5.05 -0.15 1.71
CA LYS A 592 4.10 -0.80 0.79
C LYS A 592 3.05 0.17 0.25
N ALA A 593 2.54 1.10 1.07
CA ALA A 593 1.59 2.10 0.58
C ALA A 593 2.25 2.97 -0.51
N GLY A 594 3.48 3.46 -0.28
CA GLY A 594 4.24 4.19 -1.29
C GLY A 594 4.52 3.37 -2.56
N LEU A 595 4.92 2.09 -2.42
CA LEU A 595 5.14 1.20 -3.56
C LEU A 595 3.86 0.95 -4.37
N LEU A 596 2.73 0.72 -3.70
CA LEU A 596 1.44 0.52 -4.36
C LEU A 596 0.98 1.78 -5.09
N GLU A 597 1.21 2.96 -4.53
CA GLU A 597 0.98 4.22 -5.23
C GLU A 597 1.88 4.38 -6.46
N CYS A 598 3.17 4.01 -6.38
CA CYS A 598 4.03 3.98 -7.57
C CYS A 598 3.45 3.06 -8.65
N VAL A 599 3.04 1.84 -8.29
CA VAL A 599 2.44 0.87 -9.23
C VAL A 599 1.15 1.41 -9.84
N GLN A 600 0.27 1.98 -9.01
CA GLN A 600 -0.98 2.59 -9.44
C GLN A 600 -0.75 3.69 -10.46
N VAL A 601 0.22 4.58 -10.21
CA VAL A 601 0.59 5.65 -11.14
C VAL A 601 1.20 5.10 -12.44
N CYS A 602 2.03 4.06 -12.38
CA CYS A 602 2.56 3.41 -13.58
C CYS A 602 1.45 2.77 -14.44
N ILE A 603 0.45 2.13 -13.83
CA ILE A 603 -0.72 1.58 -14.56
C ILE A 603 -1.56 2.71 -15.15
N LYS A 604 -1.73 3.83 -14.43
CA LYS A 604 -2.41 5.03 -14.95
C LYS A 604 -1.70 5.59 -16.18
N HIS A 605 -0.37 5.69 -16.18
CA HIS A 605 0.39 6.11 -17.37
C HIS A 605 0.24 5.14 -18.55
N LEU A 606 0.13 3.85 -18.29
CA LEU A 606 -0.17 2.85 -19.31
C LEU A 606 -1.57 3.07 -19.91
N GLU A 607 -2.58 3.33 -19.07
CA GLU A 607 -3.94 3.66 -19.51
C GLU A 607 -3.97 4.98 -20.28
N GLU A 608 -3.26 6.02 -19.83
CA GLU A 608 -3.13 7.29 -20.56
C GLU A 608 -2.56 7.07 -21.96
N ALA A 609 -1.53 6.21 -22.10
CA ALA A 609 -0.97 5.85 -23.40
C ALA A 609 -2.01 5.14 -24.29
N ILE A 610 -2.78 4.19 -23.74
CA ILE A 610 -3.86 3.47 -24.44
C ILE A 610 -4.93 4.44 -24.94
N VAL A 611 -5.41 5.34 -24.07
CA VAL A 611 -6.46 6.33 -24.42
C VAL A 611 -5.98 7.31 -25.48
N LEU A 612 -4.72 7.75 -25.42
CA LEU A 612 -4.14 8.62 -26.43
C LEU A 612 -4.14 7.95 -27.82
N LEU A 613 -3.69 6.71 -27.93
CA LEU A 613 -3.65 6.01 -29.22
C LEU A 613 -5.05 5.63 -29.76
N LYS A 614 -6.01 5.32 -28.88
CA LYS A 614 -7.42 5.16 -29.27
C LYS A 614 -7.98 6.46 -29.89
N LYS A 615 -7.63 7.62 -29.34
CA LYS A 615 -8.01 8.93 -29.92
C LYS A 615 -7.31 9.23 -31.24
N GLU A 616 -6.04 8.84 -31.41
CA GLU A 616 -5.30 9.01 -32.68
C GLU A 616 -5.99 8.23 -33.81
N THR A 617 -6.45 7.01 -33.53
CA THR A 617 -7.16 6.17 -34.50
C THR A 617 -8.55 6.70 -34.86
N GLU A 618 -9.30 7.22 -33.89
CA GLU A 618 -10.59 7.90 -34.15
C GLU A 618 -10.41 9.18 -34.98
N GLN A 619 -9.37 9.97 -34.70
CA GLN A 619 -9.06 11.18 -35.47
C GLN A 619 -8.61 10.87 -36.90
N GLN A 620 -7.80 9.81 -37.10
CA GLN A 620 -7.41 9.34 -38.43
C GLN A 620 -8.60 8.80 -39.24
N GLN A 621 -9.62 8.24 -38.59
CA GLN A 621 -10.87 7.81 -39.25
C GLN A 621 -11.80 8.98 -39.59
N GLN A 622 -11.83 10.06 -38.79
CA GLN A 622 -12.66 11.25 -39.04
C GLN A 622 -12.02 12.25 -40.02
N GLN A 623 -10.69 12.31 -40.12
CA GLN A 623 -9.98 13.15 -41.10
C GLN A 623 -10.05 12.64 -42.54
N GLY A 624 -10.70 11.50 -42.78
CA GLY A 624 -11.03 11.03 -44.13
C GLY A 624 -12.05 11.90 -44.89
N ASP A 625 -12.82 12.77 -44.21
CA ASP A 625 -13.95 13.47 -44.85
C ASP A 625 -14.03 15.00 -44.66
N THR A 626 -13.13 15.65 -43.93
CA THR A 626 -13.08 17.13 -43.91
C THR A 626 -11.66 17.64 -43.74
N LEU A 627 -11.00 17.93 -44.86
CA LEU A 627 -9.81 18.78 -44.91
C LEU A 627 -10.22 20.26 -44.99
N GLU A 628 -9.38 21.10 -44.40
CA GLU A 628 -9.45 22.56 -44.33
C GLU A 628 -10.26 23.13 -43.15
N THR A 629 -9.57 23.45 -42.05
CA THR A 629 -9.34 24.85 -41.64
C THR A 629 -8.51 24.94 -40.35
N LEU A 630 -7.79 26.05 -40.22
CA LEU A 630 -7.01 26.53 -39.06
C LEU A 630 -5.54 26.04 -38.97
N GLN A 631 -4.76 26.53 -39.93
CA GLN A 631 -3.37 26.91 -39.68
C GLN A 631 -3.34 28.08 -38.69
N LEU A 632 -2.79 27.85 -37.50
CA LEU A 632 -2.02 28.76 -36.64
C LEU A 632 -1.89 28.06 -35.27
N ASN A 633 -0.88 27.20 -35.12
CA ASN A 633 -0.41 26.73 -33.82
C ASN A 633 1.09 26.41 -33.96
N ASP A 634 1.88 27.03 -33.08
CA ASP A 634 3.34 26.96 -32.94
C ASP A 634 3.94 25.58 -33.27
N ASP A 635 5.01 25.54 -34.08
CA ASP A 635 5.69 24.30 -34.47
C ASP A 635 6.25 23.52 -33.26
N SER A 636 6.56 24.20 -32.16
CA SER A 636 6.97 23.59 -30.88
C SER A 636 5.87 22.73 -30.25
N HIS A 637 4.62 23.19 -30.26
CA HIS A 637 3.48 22.48 -29.67
C HIS A 637 3.16 21.21 -30.45
N LYS A 638 3.22 21.25 -31.79
CA LYS A 638 3.04 20.07 -32.64
C LYS A 638 4.11 19.00 -32.37
N ASN A 639 5.36 19.43 -32.19
CA ASN A 639 6.47 18.53 -31.89
C ASN A 639 6.29 17.81 -30.54
N ILE A 640 5.80 18.50 -29.51
CA ILE A 640 5.53 17.91 -28.18
C ILE A 640 4.39 16.90 -28.25
N ILE A 641 3.30 17.22 -28.97
CA ILE A 641 2.17 16.30 -29.17
C ILE A 641 2.64 15.03 -29.90
N GLN A 642 3.41 15.18 -30.97
CA GLN A 642 3.97 14.04 -31.71
C GLN A 642 4.91 13.19 -30.84
N ALA A 643 5.78 13.83 -30.06
CA ALA A 643 6.66 13.13 -29.13
C ALA A 643 5.85 12.33 -28.09
N THR A 644 4.71 12.87 -27.64
CA THR A 644 3.81 12.19 -26.70
C THR A 644 3.13 10.96 -27.32
N TYR A 645 2.72 11.01 -28.59
CA TYR A 645 2.20 9.83 -29.30
C TYR A 645 3.27 8.76 -29.54
N ASN A 646 4.49 9.16 -29.91
CA ASN A 646 5.61 8.23 -30.08
C ASN A 646 5.97 7.54 -28.76
N ALA A 647 6.00 8.33 -27.67
CA ALA A 647 6.13 7.84 -26.31
C ALA A 647 5.06 6.78 -25.97
N ALA A 648 3.78 7.06 -26.24
CA ALA A 648 2.71 6.10 -26.02
C ALA A 648 2.90 4.78 -26.78
N LYS A 649 3.34 4.84 -28.05
CA LYS A 649 3.64 3.64 -28.86
C LYS A 649 4.76 2.78 -28.24
N LEU A 650 5.83 3.42 -27.76
CA LEU A 650 6.96 2.73 -27.12
C LEU A 650 6.57 2.04 -25.81
N ILE A 651 5.76 2.67 -24.95
CA ILE A 651 5.28 2.02 -23.71
C ILE A 651 4.44 0.77 -24.00
N ILE A 652 3.59 0.81 -25.03
CA ILE A 652 2.74 -0.34 -25.38
C ILE A 652 3.57 -1.49 -25.92
N GLN A 653 4.63 -1.18 -26.68
CA GLN A 653 5.59 -2.18 -27.19
C GLN A 653 6.41 -2.86 -26.09
N ASP A 654 6.69 -2.17 -24.98
CA ASP A 654 7.51 -2.72 -23.91
C ASP A 654 6.74 -3.77 -23.08
N ASN A 655 6.92 -5.03 -23.47
CA ASN A 655 6.38 -6.20 -22.76
C ASN A 655 7.04 -6.42 -21.38
N GLN A 656 8.19 -5.80 -21.09
CA GLN A 656 8.89 -5.95 -19.81
C GLN A 656 8.24 -5.08 -18.72
N ILE A 657 7.75 -3.88 -19.05
CA ILE A 657 7.01 -3.02 -18.10
C ILE A 657 5.82 -3.77 -17.49
N ARG A 658 5.00 -4.42 -18.32
CA ARG A 658 3.82 -5.17 -17.84
C ARG A 658 4.21 -6.37 -16.98
N SER A 659 5.27 -7.10 -17.33
CA SER A 659 5.74 -8.22 -16.51
C SER A 659 6.35 -7.78 -15.18
N CYS A 660 7.11 -6.68 -15.16
CA CYS A 660 7.66 -6.16 -13.90
C CYS A 660 6.55 -5.63 -12.98
N LEU A 661 5.55 -4.92 -13.51
CA LEU A 661 4.39 -4.49 -12.71
C LEU A 661 3.62 -5.68 -12.14
N PHE A 662 3.41 -6.74 -12.93
CA PHE A 662 2.82 -7.99 -12.47
C PHE A 662 3.60 -8.59 -11.29
N GLU A 663 4.93 -8.66 -11.40
CA GLU A 663 5.80 -9.18 -10.35
C GLU A 663 5.80 -8.30 -9.08
N ILE A 664 5.78 -6.97 -9.22
CA ILE A 664 5.71 -6.04 -8.09
C ILE A 664 4.39 -6.17 -7.34
N ILE A 665 3.25 -6.30 -8.05
CA ILE A 665 1.93 -6.50 -7.43
C ILE A 665 1.91 -7.82 -6.65
N LEU A 666 2.45 -8.89 -7.25
CA LEU A 666 2.58 -10.18 -6.57
C LEU A 666 3.48 -10.08 -5.34
N GLY A 667 4.65 -9.44 -5.44
CA GLY A 667 5.59 -9.23 -4.34
C GLY A 667 4.99 -8.41 -3.19
N SER A 668 4.25 -7.34 -3.52
CA SER A 668 3.58 -6.48 -2.54
C SER A 668 2.49 -7.23 -1.76
N GLY A 669 1.71 -8.05 -2.47
CA GLY A 669 0.67 -8.92 -1.90
C GLY A 669 1.18 -10.20 -1.26
N ALA A 670 2.45 -10.56 -1.47
CA ALA A 670 3.06 -11.79 -1.00
C ALA A 670 3.60 -11.73 0.44
N ILE A 671 3.92 -10.53 0.92
CA ILE A 671 4.67 -10.36 2.17
C ILE A 671 3.69 -10.33 3.36
N TRP A 672 3.59 -11.50 4.02
CA TRP A 672 3.12 -11.86 5.38
C TRP A 672 1.93 -12.85 5.45
N PRO A 673 2.22 -14.12 5.79
CA PRO A 673 1.38 -14.98 6.60
C PRO A 673 1.99 -15.11 8.01
N GLU A 674 2.09 -14.00 8.75
CA GLU A 674 2.02 -14.11 10.21
C GLU A 674 0.53 -14.06 10.54
N ASN A 675 0.05 -15.09 11.23
CA ASN A 675 -1.37 -15.39 11.44
C ASN A 675 -2.19 -14.25 12.10
N ASP A 676 -1.54 -13.17 12.54
CA ASP A 676 -2.19 -12.06 13.24
C ASP A 676 -2.47 -10.84 12.32
N LEU A 677 -1.71 -10.58 11.24
CA LEU A 677 -1.88 -9.35 10.43
C LEU A 677 -2.85 -9.45 9.24
N ILE A 678 -3.14 -10.64 8.71
CA ILE A 678 -4.20 -10.80 7.68
C ILE A 678 -5.58 -10.50 8.29
N SER A 679 -5.72 -10.63 9.61
CA SER A 679 -6.91 -10.24 10.35
C SER A 679 -7.07 -8.73 10.48
N SER A 680 -5.99 -7.95 10.31
CA SER A 680 -6.05 -6.49 10.38
C SER A 680 -6.76 -5.90 9.16
N ASP A 681 -7.55 -4.85 9.39
CA ASP A 681 -8.28 -4.13 8.33
C ASP A 681 -7.32 -3.56 7.28
N PHE A 682 -6.13 -3.13 7.70
CA PHE A 682 -5.08 -2.66 6.80
C PHE A 682 -4.56 -3.77 5.88
N GLY A 683 -4.25 -4.96 6.41
CA GLY A 683 -3.79 -6.09 5.62
C GLY A 683 -4.81 -6.52 4.56
N ARG A 684 -6.10 -6.52 4.91
CA ARG A 684 -7.19 -6.77 3.95
C ARG A 684 -7.30 -5.69 2.89
N THR A 685 -7.12 -4.43 3.28
CA THR A 685 -7.14 -3.29 2.33
C THR A 685 -6.00 -3.37 1.34
N VAL A 686 -4.77 -3.65 1.79
CA VAL A 686 -3.60 -3.83 0.91
C VAL A 686 -3.83 -4.97 -0.08
N LEU A 687 -4.32 -6.13 0.37
CA LEU A 687 -4.64 -7.25 -0.51
C LEU A 687 -5.73 -6.89 -1.52
N SER A 688 -6.79 -6.21 -1.08
CA SER A 688 -7.85 -5.72 -1.96
C SER A 688 -7.32 -4.73 -3.00
N SER A 689 -6.42 -3.83 -2.62
CA SER A 689 -5.77 -2.89 -3.55
C SER A 689 -4.86 -3.63 -4.54
N CYS A 690 -4.07 -4.61 -4.11
CA CYS A 690 -3.29 -5.45 -5.02
C CYS A 690 -4.18 -6.19 -6.02
N ASP A 691 -5.32 -6.72 -5.57
CA ASP A 691 -6.26 -7.44 -6.45
C ASP A 691 -6.94 -6.52 -7.45
N LYS A 692 -7.32 -5.30 -7.04
CA LYS A 692 -7.83 -4.26 -7.95
C LYS A 692 -6.78 -3.83 -8.98
N LEU A 693 -5.54 -3.59 -8.54
CA LEU A 693 -4.44 -3.23 -9.45
C LEU A 693 -4.11 -4.37 -10.42
N MET A 694 -4.19 -5.63 -9.99
CA MET A 694 -3.99 -6.79 -10.86
C MET A 694 -5.08 -6.87 -11.94
N GLN A 695 -6.34 -6.64 -11.57
CA GLN A 695 -7.46 -6.59 -12.53
C GLN A 695 -7.32 -5.42 -13.51
N TRP A 696 -6.92 -4.23 -13.02
CA TRP A 696 -6.69 -3.06 -13.87
C TRP A 696 -5.52 -3.30 -14.84
N LEU A 697 -4.41 -3.87 -14.36
CA LEU A 697 -3.28 -4.26 -15.22
C LEU A 697 -3.72 -5.28 -16.29
N ALA A 698 -4.57 -6.24 -15.94
CA ALA A 698 -5.08 -7.22 -16.91
C ALA A 698 -5.95 -6.58 -18.00
N ALA A 699 -6.79 -5.60 -17.67
CA ALA A 699 -7.55 -4.83 -18.64
C ALA A 699 -6.62 -4.02 -19.56
N CYS A 700 -5.65 -3.30 -19.00
CA CYS A 700 -4.66 -2.56 -19.80
C CYS A 700 -3.82 -3.49 -20.69
N HIS A 701 -3.46 -4.69 -20.21
CA HIS A 701 -2.68 -5.67 -20.97
C HIS A 701 -3.41 -6.14 -22.23
N GLN A 702 -4.70 -6.43 -22.14
CA GLN A 702 -5.52 -6.81 -23.28
C GLN A 702 -5.62 -5.67 -24.30
N ASP A 703 -5.86 -4.44 -23.84
CA ASP A 703 -5.91 -3.25 -24.70
C ASP A 703 -4.57 -3.02 -25.41
N CYS A 704 -3.44 -3.19 -24.71
CA CYS A 704 -2.11 -3.12 -25.30
C CYS A 704 -1.90 -4.15 -26.41
N ILE A 705 -2.34 -5.40 -26.23
CA ILE A 705 -2.25 -6.44 -27.28
C ILE A 705 -3.09 -6.07 -28.50
N ASN A 706 -4.30 -5.53 -28.28
CA ASN A 706 -5.18 -5.14 -29.38
C ASN A 706 -4.58 -3.97 -30.17
N LEU A 707 -4.05 -2.96 -29.48
CA LEU A 707 -3.40 -1.81 -30.10
C LEU A 707 -2.08 -2.20 -30.78
N SER A 708 -1.27 -3.09 -30.20
CA SER A 708 -0.03 -3.55 -30.83
C SER A 708 -0.30 -4.27 -32.16
N LYS A 709 -1.38 -5.06 -32.23
CA LYS A 709 -1.85 -5.68 -33.47
C LYS A 709 -2.33 -4.64 -34.49
N GLN A 710 -3.10 -3.65 -34.06
CA GLN A 710 -3.67 -2.61 -34.93
C GLN A 710 -2.60 -1.71 -35.57
N TYR A 711 -1.53 -1.38 -34.84
CA TYR A 711 -0.43 -0.55 -35.34
C TYR A 711 0.73 -1.36 -35.94
N HIS A 712 0.60 -2.68 -36.11
CA HIS A 712 1.67 -3.58 -36.59
C HIS A 712 2.98 -3.44 -35.78
N LEU A 713 2.87 -3.21 -34.47
CA LEU A 713 4.01 -2.93 -33.58
C LEU A 713 4.68 -4.19 -33.04
N SER A 714 4.15 -5.39 -33.34
CA SER A 714 4.66 -6.70 -32.91
C SER A 714 4.97 -7.58 -34.14
N THR A 715 6.22 -8.01 -34.30
CA THR A 715 6.70 -8.87 -35.40
C THR A 715 6.88 -10.34 -34.99
N GLU A 716 6.60 -10.71 -33.75
CA GLU A 716 6.65 -12.11 -33.32
C GLU A 716 5.25 -12.56 -32.95
N ASP A 717 4.64 -13.36 -33.83
CA ASP A 717 3.70 -14.39 -33.42
C ASP A 717 4.47 -15.30 -32.45
N GLU A 718 4.50 -14.96 -31.16
CA GLU A 718 4.83 -15.95 -30.14
C GLU A 718 3.73 -17.01 -30.24
N ASP A 719 4.03 -18.10 -30.95
CA ASP A 719 3.17 -19.27 -31.17
C ASP A 719 2.80 -19.92 -29.83
N PHE A 720 1.91 -19.29 -29.08
CA PHE A 720 1.22 -19.89 -27.94
C PHE A 720 0.04 -20.69 -28.47
N GLU A 721 0.24 -21.98 -28.72
CA GLU A 721 -0.88 -22.92 -28.87
C GLU A 721 -1.61 -23.04 -27.52
N VAL A 722 -2.54 -22.13 -27.26
CA VAL A 722 -3.48 -22.29 -26.16
C VAL A 722 -4.51 -23.33 -26.61
N ASN A 723 -4.51 -24.52 -25.99
CA ASN A 723 -5.51 -25.58 -26.24
C ASN A 723 -6.96 -25.18 -25.88
N SER A 724 -7.22 -23.91 -25.60
CA SER A 724 -8.53 -23.31 -25.34
C SER A 724 -8.45 -21.79 -25.49
N THR A 725 -9.40 -21.14 -26.16
CA THR A 725 -9.49 -19.66 -26.19
C THR A 725 -9.42 -19.07 -24.77
N PRO A 726 -8.60 -18.04 -24.50
CA PRO A 726 -8.52 -17.42 -23.17
C PRO A 726 -9.90 -16.91 -22.74
N VAL A 727 -10.37 -17.35 -21.57
CA VAL A 727 -11.75 -17.12 -21.12
C VAL A 727 -11.90 -15.76 -20.39
N SER A 728 -10.81 -15.24 -19.82
CA SER A 728 -10.80 -13.95 -19.10
C SER A 728 -9.55 -13.08 -19.39
N HIS A 729 -9.63 -11.77 -19.11
CA HIS A 729 -8.49 -10.84 -19.27
C HIS A 729 -7.30 -11.24 -18.36
N MET A 730 -7.62 -11.79 -17.19
CA MET A 730 -6.65 -12.32 -16.24
C MET A 730 -5.89 -13.52 -16.80
N ASP A 731 -6.57 -14.44 -17.50
CA ASP A 731 -5.90 -15.58 -18.13
C ASP A 731 -4.84 -15.10 -19.15
N GLN A 732 -5.18 -14.10 -19.97
CA GLN A 732 -4.25 -13.54 -20.97
C GLN A 732 -3.00 -12.91 -20.32
N LEU A 733 -3.18 -12.13 -19.26
CA LEU A 733 -2.05 -11.54 -18.52
C LEU A 733 -1.13 -12.62 -17.94
N PHE A 734 -1.71 -13.64 -17.30
CA PHE A 734 -0.93 -14.72 -16.72
C PHE A 734 -0.21 -15.55 -17.80
N PHE A 735 -0.84 -15.84 -18.94
CA PHE A 735 -0.17 -16.55 -20.04
C PHE A 735 1.07 -15.79 -20.54
N SER A 736 0.98 -14.46 -20.64
CA SER A 736 2.10 -13.61 -21.05
C SER A 736 3.22 -13.51 -19.99
N CYS A 737 2.86 -13.34 -18.72
CA CYS A 737 3.84 -12.98 -17.67
C CYS A 737 4.39 -14.18 -16.89
N MET A 738 3.67 -15.31 -16.84
CA MET A 738 4.06 -16.48 -16.05
C MET A 738 5.38 -17.12 -16.51
N PRO A 739 5.71 -17.25 -17.81
CA PRO A 739 7.01 -17.78 -18.23
C PRO A 739 8.18 -16.94 -17.72
N LYS A 740 8.07 -15.60 -17.80
CA LYS A 740 9.09 -14.66 -17.30
C LYS A 740 9.28 -14.78 -15.79
N LEU A 741 8.17 -14.85 -15.05
CA LEU A 741 8.20 -15.07 -13.60
C LEU A 741 8.90 -16.40 -13.24
N ILE A 742 8.61 -17.49 -13.96
CA ILE A 742 9.25 -18.79 -13.73
C ILE A 742 10.75 -18.72 -14.01
N CYS A 743 11.18 -18.02 -15.07
CA CYS A 743 12.61 -17.80 -15.35
C CYS A 743 13.28 -17.05 -14.20
N ARG A 744 12.68 -15.96 -13.71
CA ARG A 744 13.18 -15.20 -12.55
C ARG A 744 13.30 -16.07 -11.29
N LEU A 745 12.26 -16.83 -10.96
CA LEU A 745 12.26 -17.72 -9.78
C LEU A 745 13.32 -18.83 -9.89
N ASN A 746 13.58 -19.33 -11.11
CA ASN A 746 14.64 -20.29 -11.35
C ASN A 746 16.04 -19.67 -11.19
N GLU A 747 16.26 -18.45 -11.68
CA GLU A 747 17.50 -17.69 -11.48
C GLU A 747 17.77 -17.47 -9.98
N ASP A 748 16.75 -17.09 -9.20
CA ASP A 748 16.86 -16.93 -7.75
C ASP A 748 17.24 -18.25 -7.03
N LEU A 749 16.73 -19.39 -7.52
CA LEU A 749 17.10 -20.71 -6.99
C LEU A 749 18.50 -21.15 -7.41
N LYS A 750 18.97 -20.81 -8.63
CA LYS A 750 20.35 -21.10 -9.07
C LYS A 750 21.38 -20.43 -8.14
N LYS A 751 21.07 -19.24 -7.62
CA LYS A 751 21.95 -18.51 -6.70
C LYS A 751 22.03 -19.12 -5.28
N SER A 752 20.95 -19.74 -4.79
CA SER A 752 20.80 -20.09 -3.36
C SER A 752 20.58 -21.58 -3.07
N ILE A 753 20.49 -22.45 -4.09
CA ILE A 753 20.18 -23.90 -4.03
C ILE A 753 18.76 -24.21 -3.50
N SER A 754 18.24 -23.42 -2.56
CA SER A 754 16.89 -23.50 -1.97
C SER A 754 16.46 -22.15 -1.41
N TRP A 755 15.16 -21.92 -1.23
CA TRP A 755 14.67 -20.70 -0.61
C TRP A 755 14.85 -20.67 0.92
N ASN A 756 14.90 -19.45 1.47
CA ASN A 756 14.64 -19.20 2.90
C ASN A 756 13.11 -19.08 3.11
N PRO A 757 12.53 -19.45 4.28
CA PRO A 757 11.11 -19.18 4.56
C PRO A 757 10.67 -17.75 4.29
N ARG A 758 11.57 -16.78 4.51
CA ARG A 758 11.34 -15.35 4.29
C ARG A 758 11.78 -14.87 2.89
N SER A 759 12.08 -15.77 1.96
CA SER A 759 12.51 -15.37 0.63
C SER A 759 11.38 -14.69 -0.15
N VAL A 760 11.75 -13.65 -0.89
CA VAL A 760 10.83 -12.94 -1.79
C VAL A 760 10.29 -13.88 -2.86
N GLY A 761 11.14 -14.73 -3.45
CA GLY A 761 10.73 -15.69 -4.48
C GLY A 761 9.64 -16.66 -4.01
N LEU A 762 9.75 -17.23 -2.81
CA LEU A 762 8.72 -18.12 -2.25
C LEU A 762 7.42 -17.36 -1.97
N ALA A 763 7.54 -16.12 -1.49
CA ALA A 763 6.39 -15.26 -1.22
C ALA A 763 5.64 -14.93 -2.53
N ILE A 764 6.36 -14.48 -3.57
CA ILE A 764 5.80 -14.18 -4.90
C ILE A 764 5.10 -15.41 -5.46
N LEU A 765 5.74 -16.59 -5.41
CA LEU A 765 5.13 -17.84 -5.85
C LEU A 765 3.86 -18.15 -5.04
N SER A 766 3.90 -17.99 -3.72
CA SER A 766 2.75 -18.20 -2.84
C SER A 766 1.56 -17.31 -3.22
N ARG A 767 1.79 -16.03 -3.52
CA ARG A 767 0.71 -15.12 -3.95
C ARG A 767 0.24 -15.41 -5.37
N CYS A 768 1.15 -15.75 -6.27
CA CYS A 768 0.82 -16.15 -7.64
C CYS A 768 -0.15 -17.32 -7.63
N LEU A 769 0.15 -18.39 -6.87
CA LEU A 769 -0.71 -19.57 -6.77
C LEU A 769 -2.08 -19.31 -6.11
N GLN A 770 -2.22 -18.23 -5.33
CA GLN A 770 -3.49 -17.85 -4.72
C GLN A 770 -4.43 -17.11 -5.69
N ILE A 771 -3.87 -16.30 -6.60
CA ILE A 771 -4.63 -15.49 -7.56
C ILE A 771 -4.79 -16.22 -8.91
N ALA A 772 -3.82 -17.07 -9.28
CA ALA A 772 -3.75 -17.67 -10.61
C ALA A 772 -5.04 -18.44 -10.97
N PRO A 773 -5.67 -18.13 -12.11
CA PRO A 773 -6.81 -18.89 -12.58
C PRO A 773 -6.37 -20.30 -13.01
N GLY A 774 -7.29 -21.27 -12.90
CA GLY A 774 -6.99 -22.68 -13.21
C GLY A 774 -6.34 -22.92 -14.59
N PRO A 775 -6.83 -22.30 -15.68
CA PRO A 775 -6.23 -22.41 -17.01
C PRO A 775 -4.79 -21.92 -17.10
N ALA A 776 -4.44 -20.84 -16.38
CA ALA A 776 -3.11 -20.24 -16.38
C ALA A 776 -2.02 -21.12 -15.74
N LEU A 777 -2.37 -22.14 -14.97
CA LEU A 777 -1.40 -23.09 -14.41
C LEU A 777 -1.29 -24.37 -15.25
N LEU A 778 -2.18 -24.57 -16.23
CA LEU A 778 -2.26 -25.78 -17.05
C LEU A 778 -1.73 -25.60 -18.48
N PHE A 779 -1.27 -24.40 -18.84
CA PHE A 779 -0.71 -24.16 -20.18
C PHE A 779 0.70 -24.70 -20.33
N THR A 780 1.10 -24.87 -21.60
CA THR A 780 2.45 -25.27 -22.01
C THR A 780 3.17 -24.10 -22.66
N PHE A 781 4.46 -23.94 -22.37
CA PHE A 781 5.30 -22.90 -22.97
C PHE A 781 6.66 -23.44 -23.42
N ASN A 782 7.34 -22.70 -24.29
CA ASN A 782 8.65 -23.05 -24.83
C ASN A 782 9.77 -22.68 -23.84
N ASN A 783 10.70 -23.60 -23.61
CA ASN A 783 11.85 -23.40 -22.74
C ASN A 783 13.02 -22.81 -23.55
N HIS A 784 13.39 -21.54 -23.33
CA HIS A 784 14.50 -20.89 -24.04
C HIS A 784 15.90 -21.33 -23.56
N ASP A 785 16.00 -22.18 -22.53
CA ASP A 785 17.26 -22.51 -21.87
C ASP A 785 18.15 -23.56 -22.57
N ASN A 786 17.76 -24.14 -23.72
CA ASN A 786 18.63 -25.03 -24.51
C ASN A 786 18.14 -25.14 -25.97
N ASN A 787 19.06 -25.37 -26.91
CA ASN A 787 18.86 -25.54 -28.37
C ASN A 787 17.90 -26.68 -28.81
N SER A 788 17.03 -27.17 -27.94
CA SER A 788 15.97 -28.14 -28.22
C SER A 788 14.62 -27.55 -27.83
N GLN A 789 13.73 -27.32 -28.81
CA GLN A 789 12.32 -26.96 -28.61
C GLN A 789 11.62 -28.07 -27.80
N THR A 790 11.69 -27.99 -26.47
CA THR A 790 10.99 -28.88 -25.56
C THR A 790 9.89 -28.06 -24.88
N LYS A 791 8.63 -28.35 -25.22
CA LYS A 791 7.45 -27.74 -24.57
C LYS A 791 7.41 -28.21 -23.11
N LYS A 792 7.36 -27.28 -22.16
CA LYS A 792 7.20 -27.58 -20.72
C LYS A 792 5.79 -27.21 -20.26
N GLU A 793 5.18 -28.09 -19.48
CA GLU A 793 3.91 -27.83 -18.78
C GLU A 793 4.19 -26.92 -17.58
N CYS A 794 3.42 -25.82 -17.44
CA CYS A 794 3.58 -24.86 -16.34
C CYS A 794 3.41 -25.51 -14.96
N LEU A 795 2.44 -26.41 -14.81
CA LEU A 795 2.25 -27.16 -13.57
C LEU A 795 3.49 -27.99 -13.20
N THR A 796 4.16 -28.60 -14.18
CA THR A 796 5.36 -29.42 -13.96
C THR A 796 6.54 -28.55 -13.50
N THR A 797 6.72 -27.36 -14.07
CA THR A 797 7.77 -26.43 -13.62
C THR A 797 7.47 -25.82 -12.25
N VAL A 798 6.22 -25.51 -11.93
CA VAL A 798 5.82 -25.06 -10.58
C VAL A 798 6.06 -26.13 -9.53
N LEU A 799 5.74 -27.40 -9.82
CA LEU A 799 5.99 -28.51 -8.91
C LEU A 799 7.48 -28.76 -8.70
N ASP A 800 8.30 -28.63 -9.75
CA ASP A 800 9.76 -28.70 -9.67
C ASP A 800 10.37 -27.53 -8.87
N LEU A 801 9.84 -26.31 -9.03
CA LEU A 801 10.20 -25.14 -8.21
C LEU A 801 9.87 -25.38 -6.73
N LEU A 802 8.71 -25.99 -6.42
CA LEU A 802 8.35 -26.36 -5.05
C LEU A 802 9.26 -27.48 -4.50
N GLU A 803 9.59 -28.48 -5.32
CA GLU A 803 10.49 -29.58 -4.96
C GLU A 803 11.86 -29.04 -4.53
N ARG A 804 12.52 -28.31 -5.43
CA ARG A 804 13.88 -27.77 -5.25
C ARG A 804 13.89 -26.63 -4.22
N GLY A 805 12.97 -25.68 -4.38
CA GLY A 805 12.92 -24.47 -3.57
C GLY A 805 12.57 -24.71 -2.11
N CYS A 806 11.67 -25.67 -1.82
CA CYS A 806 11.24 -25.97 -0.45
C CYS A 806 11.92 -27.21 0.17
N ARG A 807 12.90 -27.83 -0.52
CA ARG A 807 13.62 -29.04 -0.08
C ARG A 807 12.68 -30.20 0.29
N LEU A 808 11.62 -30.41 -0.48
CA LEU A 808 10.61 -31.44 -0.18
C LEU A 808 11.08 -32.87 -0.53
N ASN A 809 12.06 -33.00 -1.42
CA ASN A 809 12.58 -34.28 -1.92
C ASN A 809 13.51 -35.06 -0.98
N CYS A 810 13.98 -34.43 0.09
CA CYS A 810 14.89 -35.04 1.06
C CYS A 810 14.21 -35.21 2.42
N ALA A 811 14.63 -36.21 3.20
CA ALA A 811 14.22 -36.30 4.61
C ALA A 811 14.75 -35.06 5.38
N PRO A 812 14.02 -34.53 6.39
CA PRO A 812 14.48 -33.38 7.17
C PRO A 812 15.89 -33.60 7.76
N GLY A 813 16.77 -32.61 7.83
CA GLY A 813 18.08 -32.74 8.50
C GLY A 813 19.03 -33.84 7.95
N GLY A 814 18.86 -34.28 6.70
CA GLY A 814 19.69 -35.31 6.08
C GLY A 814 21.10 -34.83 5.68
N GLY A 815 21.96 -34.57 6.67
CA GLY A 815 23.39 -34.83 6.51
C GLY A 815 23.63 -36.33 6.71
N GLY A 816 24.42 -36.94 5.83
CA GLY A 816 24.52 -38.39 5.64
C GLY A 816 24.58 -39.24 6.91
N VAL A 817 23.77 -40.31 6.91
CA VAL A 817 24.04 -41.49 7.73
C VAL A 817 24.58 -42.54 6.77
N ASP A 818 25.85 -42.88 6.98
CA ASP A 818 26.62 -43.85 6.23
C ASP A 818 25.93 -45.22 6.19
N ASN A 819 25.66 -45.72 4.99
CA ASN A 819 25.56 -47.15 4.73
C ASN A 819 26.72 -47.54 3.82
N GLY A 820 27.58 -48.42 4.33
CA GLY A 820 28.85 -48.78 3.71
C GLY A 820 28.72 -49.31 2.29
N SER A 821 29.21 -48.53 1.33
CA SER A 821 29.81 -49.04 0.10
C SER A 821 30.87 -48.03 -0.37
N SER A 822 32.13 -48.42 -0.23
CA SER A 822 33.30 -47.70 -0.72
C SER A 822 33.26 -47.60 -2.25
N ASN A 823 32.98 -46.41 -2.78
CA ASN A 823 33.63 -45.76 -3.94
C ASN A 823 32.69 -44.75 -4.63
N SER A 824 32.58 -43.55 -4.05
CA SER A 824 32.30 -42.29 -4.77
C SER A 824 32.42 -41.12 -3.79
N SER A 825 33.63 -40.88 -3.29
CA SER A 825 33.95 -39.76 -2.41
C SER A 825 34.30 -38.52 -3.23
N GLN A 826 33.28 -37.78 -3.69
CA GLN A 826 33.37 -36.36 -4.07
C GLN A 826 31.96 -35.89 -4.40
N PHE A 827 31.21 -35.38 -3.41
CA PHE A 827 30.17 -34.33 -3.60
C PHE A 827 29.43 -33.94 -2.31
N ASN A 828 29.62 -34.64 -1.17
CA ASN A 828 28.92 -34.31 0.08
C ASN A 828 29.85 -33.98 1.26
N LYS A 829 30.83 -33.11 1.03
CA LYS A 829 31.44 -32.27 2.08
C LYS A 829 31.76 -30.92 1.46
N SER A 830 30.97 -29.89 1.80
CA SER A 830 31.21 -28.53 1.34
C SER A 830 32.51 -27.99 1.94
N PRO A 831 33.51 -27.60 1.12
CA PRO A 831 34.57 -26.70 1.56
C PRO A 831 34.05 -25.26 1.39
N GLY A 832 33.68 -24.61 2.49
CA GLY A 832 33.43 -23.16 2.60
C GLY A 832 32.29 -22.56 1.74
N GLY A 833 31.20 -22.13 2.37
CA GLY A 833 30.21 -21.22 1.75
C GLY A 833 28.75 -21.42 2.23
N THR A 834 28.24 -20.44 2.99
CA THR A 834 26.82 -20.02 3.25
C THR A 834 25.70 -20.88 2.62
N ASP A 835 24.73 -21.53 3.27
CA ASP A 835 24.13 -21.51 4.63
C ASP A 835 23.50 -22.90 4.90
N PRO A 836 23.82 -23.62 5.99
CA PRO A 836 22.89 -24.65 6.48
C PRO A 836 21.74 -23.92 7.19
N LEU A 837 20.57 -23.83 6.53
CA LEU A 837 19.32 -23.38 7.18
C LEU A 837 19.19 -24.05 8.55
N THR A 838 18.84 -23.27 9.58
CA THR A 838 18.52 -23.86 10.90
C THR A 838 17.41 -24.90 10.74
N LEU A 839 17.40 -25.92 11.60
CA LEU A 839 16.35 -26.95 11.57
C LEU A 839 14.94 -26.34 11.66
N ALA A 840 14.79 -25.23 12.39
CA ALA A 840 13.54 -24.48 12.49
C ALA A 840 13.14 -23.80 11.19
N SER A 841 14.08 -23.10 10.53
CA SER A 841 13.81 -22.45 9.24
C SER A 841 13.60 -23.45 8.11
N GLU A 842 14.32 -24.57 8.10
CA GLU A 842 14.08 -25.65 7.14
C GLU A 842 12.68 -26.26 7.31
N ALA A 843 12.25 -26.45 8.55
CA ALA A 843 10.93 -26.96 8.85
C ALA A 843 9.80 -25.98 8.45
N GLU A 844 9.98 -24.68 8.72
CA GLU A 844 9.05 -23.64 8.28
C GLU A 844 8.95 -23.57 6.75
N LEU A 845 10.08 -23.68 6.05
CA LEU A 845 10.15 -23.69 4.59
C LEU A 845 9.32 -24.85 4.01
N ARG A 846 9.55 -26.07 4.52
CA ARG A 846 8.83 -27.27 4.10
C ARG A 846 7.34 -27.18 4.43
N LEU A 847 6.99 -26.62 5.60
CA LEU A 847 5.61 -26.34 5.98
C LEU A 847 4.91 -25.44 4.96
N ARG A 848 5.53 -24.32 4.58
CA ARG A 848 4.99 -23.41 3.55
C ARG A 848 4.82 -24.11 2.20
N GLY A 849 5.81 -24.90 1.76
CA GLY A 849 5.71 -25.68 0.53
C GLY A 849 4.54 -26.67 0.50
N LEU A 850 4.32 -27.40 1.61
CA LEU A 850 3.19 -28.34 1.74
C LEU A 850 1.82 -27.62 1.79
N MET A 851 1.74 -26.47 2.46
CA MET A 851 0.54 -25.65 2.44
C MET A 851 0.20 -25.16 1.03
N LEU A 852 1.21 -24.75 0.24
CA LEU A 852 1.01 -24.39 -1.17
C LEU A 852 0.54 -25.56 -2.02
N LEU A 853 1.11 -26.75 -1.82
CA LEU A 853 0.65 -27.97 -2.50
C LEU A 853 -0.81 -28.29 -2.18
N THR A 854 -1.24 -28.07 -0.93
CA THR A 854 -2.63 -28.24 -0.52
C THR A 854 -3.54 -27.23 -1.23
N LYS A 855 -3.14 -25.95 -1.29
CA LYS A 855 -3.90 -24.91 -2.00
C LYS A 855 -4.06 -25.19 -3.50
N LEU A 856 -3.06 -25.79 -4.15
CA LEU A 856 -3.18 -26.20 -5.56
C LEU A 856 -4.33 -27.19 -5.79
N THR A 857 -4.66 -28.02 -4.80
CA THR A 857 -5.76 -28.98 -4.91
C THR A 857 -7.15 -28.36 -4.71
N ASP A 858 -7.24 -27.13 -4.21
CA ASP A 858 -8.52 -26.42 -4.04
C ASP A 858 -9.13 -26.01 -5.40
N ASN A 859 -8.30 -25.83 -6.43
CA ASN A 859 -8.77 -25.49 -7.77
C ASN A 859 -9.23 -26.75 -8.53
N ASN A 860 -10.52 -26.83 -8.84
CA ASN A 860 -11.15 -28.00 -9.47
C ASN A 860 -10.50 -28.45 -10.80
N GLN A 861 -9.97 -27.53 -11.61
CA GLN A 861 -9.33 -27.89 -12.89
C GLN A 861 -7.94 -28.52 -12.66
N ILE A 862 -7.14 -27.92 -11.79
CA ILE A 862 -5.82 -28.42 -11.41
C ILE A 862 -5.96 -29.76 -10.68
N ARG A 863 -6.99 -29.88 -9.83
CA ARG A 863 -7.32 -31.10 -9.12
C ARG A 863 -7.53 -32.30 -10.04
N LYS A 864 -8.24 -32.12 -11.16
CA LYS A 864 -8.43 -33.15 -12.18
C LYS A 864 -7.10 -33.56 -12.82
N VAL A 865 -6.21 -32.61 -13.12
CA VAL A 865 -4.90 -32.90 -13.71
C VAL A 865 -3.96 -33.60 -12.72
N LEU A 866 -3.90 -33.12 -11.47
CA LEU A 866 -3.15 -33.74 -10.38
C LEU A 866 -3.63 -35.15 -10.06
N SER A 867 -4.89 -35.48 -10.36
CA SER A 867 -5.42 -36.84 -10.19
C SER A 867 -4.81 -37.85 -11.16
N SER A 868 -4.15 -37.43 -12.25
CA SER A 868 -3.53 -38.36 -13.20
C SER A 868 -2.35 -39.12 -12.57
N PRO A 869 -2.11 -40.39 -12.98
CA PRO A 869 -1.11 -41.26 -12.35
C PRO A 869 0.33 -40.69 -12.41
N LYS A 870 0.66 -39.93 -13.47
CA LYS A 870 1.97 -39.25 -13.62
C LYS A 870 2.23 -38.29 -12.46
N TYR A 871 1.30 -37.38 -12.18
CA TYR A 871 1.45 -36.38 -11.13
C TYR A 871 1.27 -36.96 -9.74
N LEU A 872 0.34 -37.91 -9.55
CA LEU A 872 0.20 -38.62 -8.27
C LEU A 872 1.49 -39.32 -7.87
N ASN A 873 2.13 -40.05 -8.79
CA ASN A 873 3.40 -40.72 -8.53
C ASN A 873 4.48 -39.70 -8.13
N TYR A 874 4.62 -38.61 -8.89
CA TYR A 874 5.59 -37.56 -8.59
C TYR A 874 5.34 -36.88 -7.22
N CYS A 875 4.13 -36.40 -6.96
CA CYS A 875 3.79 -35.68 -5.73
C CYS A 875 3.92 -36.57 -4.48
N PHE A 876 3.45 -37.82 -4.50
CA PHE A 876 3.61 -38.72 -3.36
C PHE A 876 5.08 -39.10 -3.15
N SER A 877 5.77 -39.56 -4.20
CA SER A 877 7.15 -40.06 -4.06
C SER A 877 8.17 -38.97 -3.73
N LYS A 878 8.05 -37.78 -4.32
CA LYS A 878 9.04 -36.69 -4.20
C LYS A 878 8.64 -35.58 -3.25
N LEU A 879 7.35 -35.26 -3.06
CA LEU A 879 6.96 -34.07 -2.27
C LEU A 879 6.46 -34.42 -0.87
N ILE A 880 5.64 -35.47 -0.72
CA ILE A 880 4.89 -35.74 0.51
C ILE A 880 5.55 -36.83 1.38
N LEU A 881 5.84 -38.00 0.81
CA LEU A 881 6.33 -39.17 1.57
C LEU A 881 7.70 -38.96 2.25
N PRO A 882 8.65 -38.17 1.71
CA PRO A 882 9.91 -37.86 2.40
C PRO A 882 9.71 -37.07 3.71
N VAL A 883 8.64 -36.27 3.81
CA VAL A 883 8.33 -35.46 5.00
C VAL A 883 7.48 -36.23 6.03
N CYS A 884 6.77 -37.27 5.60
CA CYS A 884 5.90 -38.13 6.43
C CYS A 884 6.67 -39.12 7.32
N VAL A 885 7.76 -38.70 7.95
CA VAL A 885 8.60 -39.55 8.83
C VAL A 885 8.53 -39.02 10.26
N TRP A 886 8.20 -39.89 11.22
CA TRP A 886 8.13 -39.54 12.63
C TRP A 886 9.48 -39.05 13.18
N ARG A 887 9.45 -37.96 13.95
CA ARG A 887 10.60 -37.36 14.65
C ARG A 887 10.15 -36.60 15.89
N ALA A 888 10.97 -36.58 16.93
CA ALA A 888 10.70 -35.78 18.12
C ALA A 888 10.76 -34.26 17.84
N GLY A 889 9.97 -33.49 18.60
CA GLY A 889 10.00 -32.02 18.62
C GLY A 889 8.79 -31.33 17.97
N ARG A 890 8.40 -30.15 18.51
CA ARG A 890 7.23 -29.37 18.08
C ARG A 890 7.28 -28.96 16.61
N THR A 891 8.46 -28.66 16.09
CA THR A 891 8.63 -28.25 14.69
C THR A 891 8.44 -29.43 13.74
N SER A 892 9.01 -30.59 14.08
CA SER A 892 8.81 -31.85 13.35
C SER A 892 7.33 -32.28 13.36
N GLU A 893 6.64 -32.05 14.47
CA GLU A 893 5.20 -32.31 14.63
C GLU A 893 4.36 -31.45 13.67
N ALA A 894 4.59 -30.14 13.62
CA ALA A 894 3.88 -29.23 12.70
C ALA A 894 4.08 -29.62 11.23
N MET A 895 5.31 -30.00 10.84
CA MET A 895 5.61 -30.49 9.49
C MET A 895 4.82 -31.74 9.14
N ARG A 896 4.73 -32.73 10.04
CA ARG A 896 3.97 -33.96 9.79
C ARG A 896 2.48 -33.70 9.68
N LYS A 897 1.94 -32.81 10.50
CA LYS A 897 0.53 -32.37 10.40
C LYS A 897 0.24 -31.72 9.04
N ALA A 898 1.14 -30.89 8.53
CA ALA A 898 0.99 -30.31 7.20
C ALA A 898 1.14 -31.36 6.09
N ALA A 899 2.14 -32.24 6.20
CA ALA A 899 2.38 -33.30 5.22
C ALA A 899 1.18 -34.24 5.10
N ILE A 900 0.58 -34.64 6.22
CA ILE A 900 -0.61 -35.50 6.21
C ILE A 900 -1.87 -34.78 5.74
N THR A 901 -1.95 -33.45 5.91
CA THR A 901 -3.03 -32.63 5.34
C THR A 901 -2.91 -32.56 3.81
N SER A 902 -1.70 -32.32 3.28
CA SER A 902 -1.44 -32.37 1.84
C SER A 902 -1.65 -33.77 1.26
N TYR A 903 -1.28 -34.80 2.02
CA TYR A 903 -1.55 -36.20 1.68
C TYR A 903 -3.04 -36.43 1.51
N LEU A 904 -3.85 -36.00 2.47
CA LEU A 904 -5.30 -36.15 2.44
C LEU A 904 -5.91 -35.44 1.22
N ALA A 905 -5.49 -34.20 0.95
CA ALA A 905 -6.01 -33.40 -0.16
C ALA A 905 -5.67 -34.02 -1.54
N LEU A 906 -4.45 -34.52 -1.69
CA LEU A 906 -4.04 -35.23 -2.91
C LEU A 906 -4.74 -36.58 -3.06
N LEU A 907 -4.89 -37.34 -1.96
CA LEU A 907 -5.62 -38.60 -1.96
C LEU A 907 -7.10 -38.41 -2.32
N ALA A 908 -7.75 -37.38 -1.75
CA ALA A 908 -9.12 -37.03 -2.12
C ALA A 908 -9.24 -36.65 -3.61
N SER A 909 -8.19 -36.07 -4.19
CA SER A 909 -8.11 -35.75 -5.61
C SER A 909 -7.95 -37.01 -6.49
N ALA A 910 -7.16 -37.98 -6.03
CA ALA A 910 -6.98 -39.28 -6.70
C ALA A 910 -8.28 -40.10 -6.77
N VAL A 911 -9.17 -39.93 -5.79
CA VAL A 911 -10.46 -40.65 -5.68
C VAL A 911 -11.65 -39.77 -6.15
N SER A 912 -11.38 -38.65 -6.84
CA SER A 912 -12.39 -37.72 -7.40
C SER A 912 -13.52 -37.29 -6.43
N MET A 913 -13.19 -37.04 -5.16
CA MET A 913 -14.17 -36.76 -4.10
C MET A 913 -14.54 -35.28 -3.97
N HIS A 914 -15.80 -34.89 -3.79
CA HIS A 914 -16.13 -33.52 -3.37
C HIS A 914 -16.41 -33.40 -1.87
N HIS A 915 -16.94 -34.45 -1.23
CA HIS A 915 -17.15 -34.52 0.22
C HIS A 915 -16.72 -35.87 0.84
N LEU A 916 -16.30 -35.83 2.11
CA LEU A 916 -15.73 -37.00 2.82
C LEU A 916 -16.80 -38.04 3.21
N SER A 917 -18.03 -37.61 3.45
CA SER A 917 -19.19 -38.46 3.70
C SER A 917 -19.61 -39.29 2.47
N GLU A 918 -19.27 -38.84 1.25
CA GLU A 918 -19.65 -39.51 0.01
C GLU A 918 -18.96 -40.87 -0.20
N ILE A 919 -17.78 -41.12 0.38
CA ILE A 919 -17.09 -42.42 0.24
C ILE A 919 -17.65 -43.46 1.19
N VAL A 920 -17.83 -43.09 2.47
CA VAL A 920 -18.26 -44.02 3.51
C VAL A 920 -19.68 -44.49 3.26
N LEU A 921 -20.56 -43.59 2.79
CA LEU A 921 -21.98 -43.89 2.56
C LEU A 921 -22.27 -44.64 1.26
N ASN A 922 -21.53 -44.36 0.17
CA ASN A 922 -21.85 -44.87 -1.17
C ASN A 922 -21.16 -46.20 -1.56
N LEU A 923 -20.11 -46.62 -0.84
CA LEU A 923 -19.47 -47.93 -1.03
C LEU A 923 -19.99 -49.00 -0.06
N ARG A 924 -21.07 -48.70 0.69
CA ARG A 924 -21.70 -49.69 1.56
C ARG A 924 -22.36 -50.76 0.71
N THR A 925 -22.10 -52.03 1.01
CA THR A 925 -22.87 -53.12 0.42
C THR A 925 -24.30 -53.11 0.98
N ASN A 926 -25.27 -53.67 0.24
CA ASN A 926 -26.64 -53.83 0.74
C ASN A 926 -26.69 -54.60 2.07
N SER A 927 -25.76 -55.53 2.27
CA SER A 927 -25.62 -56.29 3.52
C SER A 927 -25.15 -55.41 4.69
N GLU A 928 -24.26 -54.44 4.45
CA GLU A 928 -23.84 -53.47 5.46
C GLU A 928 -24.92 -52.44 5.79
N ILE A 929 -25.71 -52.00 4.81
CA ILE A 929 -26.86 -51.11 5.04
C ILE A 929 -27.90 -51.80 5.93
N ASN A 930 -28.16 -53.09 5.69
CA ASN A 930 -29.07 -53.88 6.52
C ASN A 930 -28.55 -54.03 7.96
N ILE A 931 -27.24 -54.24 8.15
CA ILE A 931 -26.62 -54.27 9.49
C ILE A 931 -26.77 -52.91 10.18
N ASP A 932 -26.42 -51.82 9.49
CA ASP A 932 -26.52 -50.47 10.05
C ASP A 932 -27.99 -50.14 10.44
N ASN A 933 -28.98 -50.53 9.61
CA ASN A 933 -30.41 -50.37 9.90
C ASN A 933 -30.90 -51.24 11.06
N TRP A 934 -30.44 -52.49 11.17
CA TRP A 934 -30.75 -53.37 12.28
C TRP A 934 -30.21 -52.82 13.61
N LEU A 935 -28.99 -52.27 13.59
CA LEU A 935 -28.39 -51.64 14.77
C LEU A 935 -29.15 -50.36 15.20
N LEU A 936 -29.69 -49.60 14.24
CA LEU A 936 -30.53 -48.42 14.50
C LEU A 936 -31.88 -48.80 15.11
N THR A 937 -32.59 -49.79 14.54
CA THR A 937 -33.94 -50.19 14.98
C THR A 937 -33.95 -50.86 16.36
N ASN A 938 -32.87 -51.54 16.74
CA ASN A 938 -32.77 -52.23 18.04
C ASN A 938 -32.22 -51.36 19.19
N ASN A 939 -32.14 -50.03 18.98
CA ASN A 939 -31.70 -49.03 19.95
C ASN A 939 -30.39 -49.41 20.66
N ILE A 940 -29.39 -49.86 19.90
CA ILE A 940 -28.03 -50.00 20.44
C ILE A 940 -27.48 -48.58 20.63
N GLU A 941 -27.17 -48.23 21.89
CA GLU A 941 -26.95 -46.86 22.36
C GLU A 941 -26.01 -46.04 21.47
N SER A 942 -26.35 -44.76 21.25
CA SER A 942 -25.56 -43.77 20.49
C SER A 942 -25.33 -44.07 18.99
N MET A 943 -25.97 -45.11 18.42
CA MET A 943 -25.96 -45.35 16.96
C MET A 943 -26.63 -44.24 16.16
N HIS A 944 -27.69 -43.63 16.70
CA HIS A 944 -28.33 -42.47 16.08
C HIS A 944 -27.36 -41.28 15.94
N GLU A 945 -26.47 -41.08 16.92
CA GLU A 945 -25.45 -40.03 16.88
C GLU A 945 -24.33 -40.35 15.88
N ILE A 946 -23.85 -41.60 15.84
CA ILE A 946 -22.83 -42.04 14.87
C ILE A 946 -23.38 -41.93 13.44
N MET A 947 -24.62 -42.38 13.22
CA MET A 947 -25.26 -42.30 11.90
C MET A 947 -25.55 -40.85 11.51
N LYS A 948 -25.96 -39.99 12.46
CA LYS A 948 -26.06 -38.54 12.26
C LYS A 948 -24.71 -37.92 11.93
N GLU A 949 -23.63 -38.33 12.59
CA GLU A 949 -22.27 -37.83 12.33
C GLU A 949 -21.73 -38.27 10.95
N LEU A 950 -22.05 -39.49 10.53
CA LEU A 950 -21.76 -40.01 9.18
C LEU A 950 -22.60 -39.33 8.08
N THR A 951 -23.72 -38.67 8.42
CA THR A 951 -24.66 -38.02 7.48
C THR A 951 -24.73 -36.48 7.55
N ASN A 952 -24.15 -35.82 8.58
CA ASN A 952 -24.14 -34.37 8.88
C ASN A 952 -24.07 -33.45 7.62
N ARG A 953 -24.90 -32.41 7.38
CA ARG A 953 -25.86 -31.59 8.17
C ARG A 953 -27.01 -31.08 7.26
N GLU A 954 -28.18 -30.91 7.88
CA GLU A 954 -29.30 -29.99 7.52
C GLU A 954 -29.80 -29.92 6.08
N GLU A 955 -30.48 -30.98 5.66
CA GLU A 955 -31.80 -30.93 5.00
C GLU A 955 -32.35 -32.36 5.13
N VAL A 956 -33.68 -32.54 5.18
CA VAL A 956 -34.38 -33.82 5.43
C VAL A 956 -34.61 -34.15 6.92
N CYS A 957 -35.25 -33.23 7.62
CA CYS A 957 -36.39 -33.61 8.46
C CYS A 957 -37.65 -33.32 7.62
N ASP A 958 -38.15 -34.35 6.92
CA ASP A 958 -39.56 -34.51 6.49
C ASP A 958 -39.64 -35.49 5.29
N ILE A 959 -39.49 -36.79 5.55
CA ILE A 959 -40.04 -37.82 4.64
C ILE A 959 -40.70 -38.91 5.49
N ASN A 960 -41.75 -38.52 6.20
CA ASN A 960 -42.96 -39.33 6.26
C ASN A 960 -43.91 -38.78 5.20
N ASN A 961 -43.61 -39.02 3.92
CA ASN A 961 -44.63 -38.94 2.88
C ASN A 961 -44.27 -39.80 1.67
N THR A 962 -45.28 -40.53 1.26
CA THR A 962 -45.37 -41.46 0.14
C THR A 962 -44.97 -40.86 -1.21
N ASN A 963 -44.40 -41.71 -2.07
CA ASN A 963 -44.37 -41.63 -3.53
C ASN A 963 -43.64 -40.45 -4.19
N SER A 964 -42.42 -40.72 -4.68
CA SER A 964 -41.98 -40.27 -6.02
C SER A 964 -40.64 -40.90 -6.41
N ASN A 965 -40.61 -41.59 -7.54
CA ASN A 965 -39.41 -41.95 -8.29
C ASN A 965 -38.59 -40.68 -8.57
N ASN A 966 -37.44 -40.54 -7.92
CA ASN A 966 -36.37 -39.68 -8.39
C ASN A 966 -35.08 -40.50 -8.29
N GLU A 967 -34.66 -41.03 -9.44
CA GLU A 967 -33.33 -41.57 -9.64
C GLU A 967 -32.31 -40.49 -9.29
N ILE A 968 -31.62 -40.65 -8.16
CA ILE A 968 -30.40 -39.90 -7.87
C ILE A 968 -29.41 -40.31 -8.97
N GLN A 969 -29.16 -39.42 -9.94
CA GLN A 969 -28.12 -39.61 -10.96
C GLN A 969 -26.76 -39.79 -10.26
N SER A 970 -26.34 -41.04 -10.08
CA SER A 970 -25.02 -41.40 -9.58
C SER A 970 -24.01 -41.19 -10.71
N PHE A 971 -23.23 -40.10 -10.65
CA PHE A 971 -22.07 -39.96 -11.53
C PHE A 971 -21.09 -41.13 -11.29
N PRO A 972 -20.57 -41.78 -12.35
CA PRO A 972 -19.61 -42.87 -12.18
C PRO A 972 -18.33 -42.34 -11.53
N LYS A 973 -18.03 -42.86 -10.33
CA LYS A 973 -16.83 -42.51 -9.58
C LYS A 973 -15.65 -43.31 -10.09
N TYR A 974 -14.53 -42.63 -10.32
CA TYR A 974 -13.28 -43.27 -10.75
C TYR A 974 -12.16 -42.97 -9.76
N SER A 975 -11.24 -43.93 -9.61
CA SER A 975 -10.06 -43.79 -8.76
C SER A 975 -8.82 -44.11 -9.58
N ASN A 976 -7.85 -43.19 -9.56
CA ASN A 976 -6.55 -43.42 -10.19
C ASN A 976 -5.57 -44.15 -9.23
N LEU A 977 -5.98 -44.43 -7.99
CA LEU A 977 -5.15 -45.10 -6.99
C LEU A 977 -4.73 -46.55 -7.39
N PRO A 978 -5.61 -47.39 -7.98
CA PRO A 978 -5.25 -48.74 -8.44
C PRO A 978 -4.21 -48.74 -9.57
N SER A 979 -4.03 -47.61 -10.27
CA SER A 979 -3.07 -47.48 -11.38
C SER A 979 -1.63 -47.17 -10.95
N LEU A 980 -1.39 -46.99 -9.64
CA LEU A 980 -0.07 -46.74 -9.08
C LEU A 980 0.75 -48.02 -8.90
N SER A 981 2.08 -47.90 -8.81
CA SER A 981 2.97 -49.06 -8.59
C SER A 981 2.82 -49.64 -7.19
N GLY A 982 3.01 -50.95 -7.05
CA GLY A 982 2.98 -51.64 -5.75
C GLY A 982 4.03 -51.12 -4.78
N SER A 983 5.20 -50.71 -5.27
CA SER A 983 6.25 -50.08 -4.47
C SER A 983 5.79 -48.76 -3.85
N LEU A 984 5.12 -47.89 -4.61
CA LEU A 984 4.61 -46.62 -4.11
C LEU A 984 3.46 -46.84 -3.11
N LEU A 985 2.50 -47.71 -3.44
CA LEU A 985 1.38 -48.05 -2.56
C LEU A 985 1.87 -48.65 -1.22
N SER A 986 2.90 -49.50 -1.27
CA SER A 986 3.54 -50.05 -0.07
C SER A 986 4.17 -48.96 0.80
N LEU A 987 4.87 -48.01 0.18
CA LEU A 987 5.51 -46.90 0.89
C LEU A 987 4.47 -45.94 1.48
N MET A 988 3.37 -45.68 0.76
CA MET A 988 2.23 -44.92 1.24
C MET A 988 1.61 -45.56 2.49
N LEU A 989 1.34 -46.87 2.45
CA LEU A 989 0.78 -47.61 3.57
C LEU A 989 1.74 -47.64 4.77
N ALA A 990 3.02 -47.88 4.54
CA ALA A 990 4.04 -47.89 5.61
C ALA A 990 4.16 -46.52 6.30
N ARG A 991 4.12 -45.41 5.54
CA ARG A 991 4.17 -44.05 6.09
C ARG A 991 2.89 -43.72 6.88
N LEU A 992 1.71 -44.05 6.37
CA LEU A 992 0.46 -43.91 7.13
C LEU A 992 0.47 -44.73 8.42
N GLY A 993 0.99 -45.96 8.38
CA GLY A 993 1.19 -46.79 9.57
C GLY A 993 2.07 -46.12 10.63
N SER A 994 3.20 -45.53 10.21
CA SER A 994 4.06 -44.80 11.16
C SER A 994 3.39 -43.55 11.76
N LEU A 995 2.50 -42.88 11.03
CA LEU A 995 1.76 -41.70 11.50
C LEU A 995 0.59 -42.07 12.43
N LEU A 996 0.14 -43.32 12.44
CA LEU A 996 -0.79 -43.80 13.47
C LEU A 996 -0.15 -43.87 14.84
N ASP A 997 1.16 -44.10 14.92
CA ASP A 997 1.90 -44.15 16.19
C ASP A 997 2.42 -42.77 16.64
N ASP A 998 1.98 -41.68 16.00
CA ASP A 998 2.39 -40.32 16.32
C ASP A 998 1.86 -39.83 17.68
N ASP A 999 2.61 -38.98 18.37
CA ASP A 999 2.21 -38.42 19.67
C ASP A 999 1.03 -37.44 19.53
N LEU A 1000 0.90 -36.76 18.37
CA LEU A 1000 -0.15 -35.77 18.14
C LEU A 1000 -1.49 -36.40 17.70
N GLU A 1001 -2.54 -36.13 18.47
CA GLU A 1001 -3.92 -36.55 18.19
C GLU A 1001 -4.39 -36.17 16.77
N GLY A 1002 -4.10 -34.93 16.35
CA GLY A 1002 -4.48 -34.44 15.02
C GLY A 1002 -3.83 -35.20 13.87
N THR A 1003 -2.58 -35.62 14.01
CA THR A 1003 -1.88 -36.43 12.99
C THR A 1003 -2.45 -37.83 12.93
N ARG A 1004 -2.65 -38.48 14.09
CA ARG A 1004 -3.28 -39.81 14.15
C ARG A 1004 -4.69 -39.81 13.56
N ARG A 1005 -5.47 -38.77 13.86
CA ARG A 1005 -6.82 -38.56 13.31
C ARG A 1005 -6.82 -38.48 11.79
N LEU A 1006 -5.93 -37.66 11.21
CA LEU A 1006 -5.81 -37.54 9.75
C LEU A 1006 -5.27 -38.83 9.11
N ALA A 1007 -4.41 -39.59 9.79
CA ALA A 1007 -3.90 -40.87 9.31
C ALA A 1007 -5.01 -41.91 9.18
N CYS A 1008 -5.89 -42.02 10.19
CA CYS A 1008 -7.07 -42.90 10.12
C CYS A 1008 -7.99 -42.52 8.94
N LEU A 1009 -8.18 -41.22 8.73
CA LEU A 1009 -8.98 -40.70 7.64
C LEU A 1009 -8.38 -41.05 6.26
N CYS A 1010 -7.08 -40.81 6.10
CA CYS A 1010 -6.33 -41.19 4.90
C CYS A 1010 -6.40 -42.69 4.63
N LEU A 1011 -6.26 -43.55 5.64
CA LEU A 1011 -6.38 -44.99 5.49
C LEU A 1011 -7.79 -45.42 5.06
N THR A 1012 -8.82 -44.81 5.65
CA THR A 1012 -10.21 -45.07 5.28
C THR A 1012 -10.46 -44.72 3.81
N ILE A 1013 -9.96 -43.58 3.34
CA ILE A 1013 -10.08 -43.17 1.92
C ILE A 1013 -9.21 -44.04 1.04
N PHE A 1014 -8.01 -44.43 1.48
CA PHE A 1014 -7.07 -45.26 0.73
C PHE A 1014 -7.66 -46.64 0.44
N PHE A 1015 -8.17 -47.36 1.45
CA PHE A 1015 -8.76 -48.68 1.25
C PHE A 1015 -10.03 -48.64 0.39
N ASN A 1016 -10.91 -47.68 0.65
CA ASN A 1016 -12.11 -47.50 -0.17
C ASN A 1016 -11.77 -47.04 -1.61
N GLY A 1017 -10.73 -46.23 -1.80
CA GLY A 1017 -10.26 -45.76 -3.09
C GLY A 1017 -9.66 -46.87 -3.96
N LEU A 1018 -9.14 -47.94 -3.37
CA LEU A 1018 -8.68 -49.13 -4.11
C LEU A 1018 -9.85 -49.97 -4.64
N LEU A 1019 -11.07 -49.81 -4.09
CA LEU A 1019 -12.27 -50.51 -4.52
C LEU A 1019 -12.98 -49.82 -5.71
N ILE A 1020 -12.71 -48.54 -5.95
CA ILE A 1020 -13.34 -47.75 -7.01
C ILE A 1020 -12.61 -48.03 -8.34
N PRO A 1021 -13.33 -48.25 -9.46
CA PRO A 1021 -12.71 -48.57 -10.74
C PRO A 1021 -11.87 -47.42 -11.31
N SER A 1022 -10.80 -47.75 -12.05
CA SER A 1022 -10.04 -46.77 -12.84
C SER A 1022 -10.89 -46.18 -13.98
N PRO A 1023 -10.66 -44.91 -14.40
CA PRO A 1023 -11.37 -44.32 -15.53
C PRO A 1023 -11.13 -45.12 -16.82
N PRO A 1024 -12.14 -45.27 -17.70
CA PRO A 1024 -11.96 -45.94 -18.97
C PRO A 1024 -10.91 -45.20 -19.80
N ILE A 1025 -9.91 -45.93 -20.27
CA ILE A 1025 -8.88 -45.42 -21.18
C ILE A 1025 -9.61 -44.98 -22.46
N SER A 1026 -9.64 -43.68 -22.74
CA SER A 1026 -10.11 -43.15 -24.02
C SER A 1026 -9.23 -43.69 -25.15
N PRO A 1027 -9.79 -44.35 -26.20
CA PRO A 1027 -8.99 -44.86 -27.30
C PRO A 1027 -8.60 -43.70 -28.22
N ALA A 1028 -7.37 -43.23 -28.08
CA ALA A 1028 -6.70 -42.54 -29.18
C ALA A 1028 -6.22 -43.60 -30.19
N SER A 1029 -7.16 -44.13 -30.99
CA SER A 1029 -7.00 -44.61 -32.38
C SER A 1029 -8.04 -45.67 -32.74
N SER A 1030 -8.65 -45.47 -33.91
CA SER A 1030 -9.58 -46.35 -34.67
C SER A 1030 -11.09 -46.35 -34.31
N SER A 1031 -11.83 -45.60 -35.16
CA SER A 1031 -13.19 -45.77 -35.71
C SER A 1031 -14.40 -46.15 -34.82
N PRO A 1032 -15.56 -45.47 -34.98
CA PRO A 1032 -16.80 -45.80 -34.29
C PRO A 1032 -17.58 -46.92 -35.02
N MET A 1033 -18.16 -47.87 -34.27
CA MET A 1033 -19.24 -48.72 -34.78
C MET A 1033 -20.32 -48.93 -33.71
N GLU A 1034 -21.55 -49.06 -34.19
CA GLU A 1034 -22.83 -48.77 -33.54
C GLU A 1034 -23.33 -49.74 -32.45
N LEU A 1035 -24.22 -49.18 -31.62
CA LEU A 1035 -25.31 -49.72 -30.79
C LEU A 1035 -25.45 -51.23 -30.55
N SER A 1036 -25.72 -51.59 -29.28
CA SER A 1036 -27.01 -52.24 -28.93
C SER A 1036 -27.33 -52.19 -27.43
N ASN A 1037 -28.61 -51.95 -27.15
CA ASN A 1037 -29.27 -52.02 -25.85
C ASN A 1037 -29.06 -53.37 -25.14
N GLY A 1038 -28.70 -53.34 -23.85
CA GLY A 1038 -28.74 -54.50 -22.97
C GLY A 1038 -28.38 -54.18 -21.52
N ASN A 1039 -29.40 -54.14 -20.65
CA ASN A 1039 -29.37 -54.38 -19.19
C ASN A 1039 -28.16 -53.85 -18.38
N GLN A 1040 -28.24 -52.61 -17.91
CA GLN A 1040 -27.24 -51.94 -17.07
C GLN A 1040 -27.22 -52.34 -15.57
N ASN A 1041 -27.55 -53.58 -15.19
CA ASN A 1041 -27.59 -53.99 -13.77
C ASN A 1041 -26.68 -55.19 -13.38
N HIS A 1042 -25.64 -55.52 -14.17
CA HIS A 1042 -24.76 -56.66 -13.83
C HIS A 1042 -23.25 -56.46 -14.01
N TYR A 1043 -22.74 -55.23 -14.16
CA TYR A 1043 -21.32 -54.98 -14.46
C TYR A 1043 -20.49 -54.28 -13.36
N GLU A 1044 -20.95 -54.23 -12.11
CA GLU A 1044 -20.18 -53.64 -10.99
C GLU A 1044 -19.30 -54.65 -10.22
N GLY A 1045 -19.53 -55.97 -10.37
CA GLY A 1045 -18.89 -57.00 -9.54
C GLY A 1045 -17.46 -57.44 -9.93
N ASN A 1046 -16.96 -57.11 -11.12
CA ASN A 1046 -15.79 -57.80 -11.70
C ASN A 1046 -14.45 -57.03 -11.69
N ARG A 1047 -14.40 -55.73 -11.35
CA ARG A 1047 -13.14 -54.96 -11.46
C ARG A 1047 -12.27 -54.93 -10.20
N VAL A 1048 -12.83 -55.17 -9.01
CA VAL A 1048 -12.05 -55.38 -7.77
C VAL A 1048 -11.20 -56.65 -7.90
N VAL A 1049 -11.81 -57.69 -8.49
CA VAL A 1049 -11.16 -58.94 -8.88
C VAL A 1049 -9.97 -58.68 -9.82
N ASP A 1050 -10.09 -57.75 -10.76
CA ASP A 1050 -8.99 -57.41 -11.68
C ASP A 1050 -7.79 -56.75 -10.97
N PHE A 1051 -8.02 -55.84 -10.01
CA PHE A 1051 -6.92 -55.25 -9.24
C PHE A 1051 -6.25 -56.26 -8.31
N LEU A 1052 -7.03 -57.11 -7.62
CA LEU A 1052 -6.50 -58.15 -6.74
C LEU A 1052 -5.76 -59.25 -7.53
N ASN A 1053 -6.05 -59.40 -8.83
CA ASN A 1053 -5.32 -60.26 -9.76
C ASN A 1053 -4.14 -59.56 -10.46
N SER A 1054 -3.92 -58.27 -10.19
CA SER A 1054 -2.84 -57.51 -10.83
C SER A 1054 -1.45 -57.88 -10.26
N PRO A 1055 -0.37 -57.73 -11.05
CA PRO A 1055 0.99 -57.94 -10.55
C PRO A 1055 1.33 -57.02 -9.38
N THR A 1056 0.71 -55.84 -9.30
CA THR A 1056 0.83 -54.89 -8.18
C THR A 1056 0.40 -55.48 -6.84
N TRP A 1057 -0.65 -56.30 -6.82
CA TRP A 1057 -1.15 -56.94 -5.60
C TRP A 1057 -0.37 -58.22 -5.23
N ILE A 1058 -0.02 -59.03 -6.24
CA ILE A 1058 0.48 -60.41 -6.06
C ILE A 1058 2.01 -60.49 -5.97
N GLN A 1059 2.76 -59.73 -6.78
CA GLN A 1059 4.22 -59.94 -6.93
C GLN A 1059 5.02 -59.33 -5.76
N PRO A 1060 6.15 -59.97 -5.35
CA PRO A 1060 7.04 -59.42 -4.34
C PRO A 1060 7.67 -58.10 -4.79
N LEU A 1061 7.83 -57.16 -3.87
CA LEU A 1061 8.50 -55.89 -4.14
C LEU A 1061 9.99 -56.13 -4.43
N THR A 1062 10.47 -55.78 -5.63
CA THR A 1062 11.90 -55.83 -5.97
C THR A 1062 12.66 -54.75 -5.20
N THR A 1063 13.59 -55.16 -4.35
CA THR A 1063 14.46 -54.27 -3.58
C THR A 1063 15.56 -53.70 -4.48
N THR A 1064 15.33 -52.55 -5.13
CA THR A 1064 16.40 -51.59 -5.50
C THR A 1064 15.78 -50.26 -5.93
N ILE A 1065 15.94 -49.25 -5.09
CA ILE A 1065 15.71 -47.85 -5.45
C ILE A 1065 17.05 -47.32 -5.98
N THR A 1066 17.26 -47.37 -7.30
CA THR A 1066 18.23 -46.52 -7.98
C THR A 1066 17.68 -46.09 -9.33
N ASN A 1067 17.84 -44.80 -9.63
CA ASN A 1067 17.36 -44.13 -10.84
C ASN A 1067 17.87 -44.78 -12.15
N THR A 1068 17.13 -44.46 -13.22
CA THR A 1068 17.49 -44.43 -14.65
C THR A 1068 17.15 -45.62 -15.55
N VAL A 1069 16.26 -45.31 -16.51
CA VAL A 1069 16.35 -45.51 -17.97
C VAL A 1069 16.55 -46.94 -18.50
N SER A 1070 15.49 -47.38 -19.20
CA SER A 1070 15.43 -48.35 -20.31
C SER A 1070 16.40 -49.53 -20.34
N SER A 1071 15.85 -50.74 -20.37
CA SER A 1071 15.98 -51.58 -21.56
C SER A 1071 15.12 -52.83 -21.41
N SER A 1072 14.42 -53.12 -22.51
CA SER A 1072 13.93 -54.43 -22.89
C SER A 1072 14.97 -55.52 -22.64
N ASN A 1073 14.61 -56.58 -21.93
CA ASN A 1073 15.07 -57.93 -22.23
C ASN A 1073 14.00 -58.93 -21.79
N HIS A 1074 13.41 -59.56 -22.79
CA HIS A 1074 12.63 -60.78 -22.67
C HIS A 1074 13.54 -61.91 -22.16
N GLU A 1075 13.29 -62.41 -20.95
CA GLU A 1075 13.65 -63.79 -20.62
C GLU A 1075 12.44 -64.50 -20.03
N LEU A 1076 11.98 -65.49 -20.80
CA LEU A 1076 10.94 -66.45 -20.47
C LEU A 1076 11.33 -67.26 -19.22
N VAL A 1077 10.71 -66.95 -18.08
CA VAL A 1077 10.70 -67.87 -16.93
C VAL A 1077 9.47 -68.75 -17.04
N LYS A 1078 9.73 -70.04 -17.22
CA LYS A 1078 8.78 -71.13 -17.42
C LYS A 1078 7.76 -71.23 -16.29
N GLU A 1079 6.52 -71.42 -16.71
CA GLU A 1079 5.35 -71.80 -15.92
C GLU A 1079 5.64 -72.96 -14.95
N HIS A 1080 5.33 -72.76 -13.68
CA HIS A 1080 4.94 -73.80 -12.73
C HIS A 1080 3.70 -73.33 -11.96
N ASN A 1081 2.54 -73.67 -12.52
CA ASN A 1081 1.37 -74.26 -11.89
C ASN A 1081 0.99 -73.89 -10.44
N VAL A 1082 -0.23 -73.34 -10.35
CA VAL A 1082 -1.20 -73.35 -9.23
C VAL A 1082 -0.84 -72.49 -8.02
N LEU A 1083 -1.14 -71.20 -8.10
CA LEU A 1083 -1.34 -70.33 -6.93
C LEU A 1083 -2.79 -69.85 -6.92
N LEU A 1084 -3.43 -69.95 -5.75
CA LEU A 1084 -4.82 -69.57 -5.53
C LEU A 1084 -5.09 -68.14 -6.07
N PRO A 1085 -6.22 -67.89 -6.74
CA PRO A 1085 -6.59 -66.53 -7.13
C PRO A 1085 -6.65 -65.64 -5.88
N TYR A 1086 -6.17 -64.40 -6.01
CA TYR A 1086 -6.17 -63.36 -4.96
C TYR A 1086 -5.14 -63.47 -3.81
N CYS A 1087 -4.37 -64.57 -3.70
CA CYS A 1087 -3.42 -64.73 -2.59
C CYS A 1087 -2.08 -63.99 -2.84
N PRO A 1088 -1.73 -62.97 -2.03
CA PRO A 1088 -0.48 -62.24 -2.19
C PRO A 1088 0.75 -63.08 -1.83
N LEU A 1089 1.86 -62.94 -2.56
CA LEU A 1089 3.15 -63.53 -2.19
C LEU A 1089 3.79 -62.77 -1.03
N ALA A 1090 4.69 -63.42 -0.28
CA ALA A 1090 5.42 -62.77 0.80
C ALA A 1090 6.15 -61.51 0.31
N ASN A 1091 6.07 -60.42 1.08
CA ASN A 1091 6.66 -59.12 0.72
C ASN A 1091 6.04 -58.44 -0.53
N SER A 1092 4.84 -58.85 -0.96
CA SER A 1092 4.02 -58.09 -1.90
C SER A 1092 3.21 -56.99 -1.20
N PHE A 1093 2.60 -56.10 -1.97
CA PHE A 1093 1.70 -55.08 -1.41
C PHE A 1093 0.50 -55.70 -0.70
N GLY A 1094 -0.11 -56.76 -1.26
CA GLY A 1094 -1.25 -57.43 -0.63
C GLY A 1094 -0.89 -58.09 0.72
N ASP A 1095 0.31 -58.66 0.85
CA ASP A 1095 0.80 -59.22 2.13
C ASP A 1095 0.97 -58.13 3.21
N GLN A 1096 1.42 -56.94 2.81
CA GLN A 1096 1.51 -55.78 3.73
C GLN A 1096 0.14 -55.26 4.15
N VAL A 1097 -0.83 -55.15 3.23
CA VAL A 1097 -2.22 -54.74 3.54
C VAL A 1097 -2.87 -55.73 4.50
N TYR A 1098 -2.69 -57.03 4.26
CA TYR A 1098 -3.22 -58.08 5.14
C TYR A 1098 -2.61 -58.01 6.54
N ARG A 1099 -1.29 -57.86 6.68
CA ARG A 1099 -0.62 -57.78 8.00
C ARG A 1099 -0.83 -56.45 8.73
N PHE A 1100 -1.49 -55.49 8.11
CA PHE A 1100 -1.70 -54.16 8.69
C PHE A 1100 -2.65 -54.16 9.90
N TYR A 1101 -3.44 -55.23 10.12
CA TYR A 1101 -4.42 -55.30 11.21
C TYR A 1101 -3.82 -55.04 12.61
N GLY A 1102 -2.54 -55.38 12.83
CA GLY A 1102 -1.85 -55.11 14.09
C GLY A 1102 -1.79 -53.62 14.43
N ASN A 1103 -1.72 -52.73 13.42
CA ASN A 1103 -1.77 -51.28 13.63
C ASN A 1103 -3.17 -50.81 14.05
N PHE A 1104 -4.24 -51.46 13.56
CA PHE A 1104 -5.61 -51.15 13.98
C PHE A 1104 -5.84 -51.51 15.45
N ILE A 1105 -5.37 -52.68 15.89
CA ILE A 1105 -5.49 -53.11 17.29
C ILE A 1105 -4.79 -52.12 18.24
N LYS A 1106 -3.58 -51.66 17.87
CA LYS A 1106 -2.87 -50.63 18.66
C LYS A 1106 -3.70 -49.34 18.81
N ARG A 1107 -4.39 -48.91 17.75
CA ARG A 1107 -5.19 -47.67 17.74
C ARG A 1107 -6.59 -47.83 18.35
N LEU A 1108 -7.13 -49.04 18.41
CA LEU A 1108 -8.35 -49.32 19.20
C LEU A 1108 -8.12 -49.07 20.71
N ASN A 1109 -6.86 -49.19 21.16
CA ASN A 1109 -6.39 -48.88 22.51
C ASN A 1109 -5.90 -47.42 22.70
N ASP A 1110 -6.20 -46.51 21.77
CA ASP A 1110 -5.78 -45.09 21.89
C ASP A 1110 -6.45 -44.41 23.09
N SER A 1111 -5.81 -43.38 23.67
CA SER A 1111 -6.39 -42.62 24.78
C SER A 1111 -7.54 -41.70 24.36
N LYS A 1112 -7.73 -41.48 23.05
CA LYS A 1112 -8.71 -40.56 22.49
C LYS A 1112 -9.83 -41.30 21.76
N ASP A 1113 -11.05 -41.17 22.26
CA ASP A 1113 -12.24 -41.83 21.71
C ASP A 1113 -12.49 -41.51 20.23
N GLN A 1114 -12.21 -40.29 19.78
CA GLN A 1114 -12.39 -39.92 18.37
C GLN A 1114 -11.51 -40.75 17.42
N ILE A 1115 -10.29 -41.10 17.83
CA ILE A 1115 -9.38 -41.95 17.03
C ILE A 1115 -9.91 -43.39 17.03
N ARG A 1116 -10.39 -43.88 18.18
CA ARG A 1116 -10.98 -45.22 18.32
C ARG A 1116 -12.24 -45.38 17.46
N LEU A 1117 -13.03 -44.33 17.28
CA LEU A 1117 -14.18 -44.33 16.37
C LEU A 1117 -13.73 -44.36 14.90
N LEU A 1118 -12.76 -43.52 14.52
CA LEU A 1118 -12.26 -43.46 13.14
C LEU A 1118 -11.56 -44.75 12.70
N ILE A 1119 -10.81 -45.39 13.60
CA ILE A 1119 -10.16 -46.67 13.27
C ILE A 1119 -11.18 -47.79 13.03
N CYS A 1120 -12.34 -47.77 13.71
CA CYS A 1120 -13.44 -48.70 13.41
C CYS A 1120 -13.95 -48.53 11.96
N GLU A 1121 -14.09 -47.28 11.49
CA GLU A 1121 -14.41 -47.01 10.07
C GLU A 1121 -13.31 -47.45 9.11
N THR A 1122 -12.04 -47.34 9.53
CA THR A 1122 -10.90 -47.77 8.73
C THR A 1122 -10.87 -49.30 8.61
N ILE A 1123 -11.14 -50.02 9.71
CA ILE A 1123 -11.26 -51.48 9.75
C ILE A 1123 -12.39 -51.94 8.82
N ASN A 1124 -13.54 -51.26 8.86
CA ASN A 1124 -14.66 -51.53 7.97
C ASN A 1124 -14.25 -51.42 6.48
N ALA A 1125 -13.53 -50.35 6.10
CA ALA A 1125 -13.02 -50.19 4.74
C ALA A 1125 -11.98 -51.26 4.36
N TRP A 1126 -11.12 -51.65 5.30
CA TRP A 1126 -10.13 -52.72 5.12
C TRP A 1126 -10.78 -54.09 4.92
N ILE A 1127 -11.82 -54.41 5.68
CA ILE A 1127 -12.61 -55.65 5.53
C ILE A 1127 -13.20 -55.72 4.12
N ARG A 1128 -13.81 -54.63 3.61
CA ARG A 1128 -14.37 -54.60 2.24
C ARG A 1128 -13.35 -54.94 1.17
N LEU A 1129 -12.12 -54.44 1.31
CA LEU A 1129 -11.02 -54.72 0.38
C LEU A 1129 -10.56 -56.18 0.43
N LEU A 1130 -10.53 -56.78 1.63
CA LEU A 1130 -9.97 -58.12 1.82
C LEU A 1130 -10.98 -59.26 1.72
N ILE A 1131 -12.30 -59.01 1.78
CA ILE A 1131 -13.33 -60.06 1.68
C ILE A 1131 -13.08 -61.03 0.52
N PRO A 1132 -12.76 -60.60 -0.73
CA PRO A 1132 -12.51 -61.53 -1.83
C PRO A 1132 -11.30 -62.45 -1.62
N MET A 1133 -10.32 -62.03 -0.82
CA MET A 1133 -9.13 -62.82 -0.45
C MET A 1133 -9.40 -63.73 0.76
N LEU A 1134 -10.12 -63.22 1.76
CA LEU A 1134 -10.37 -63.93 3.02
C LEU A 1134 -11.40 -65.05 2.88
N THR A 1135 -12.22 -65.01 1.83
CA THR A 1135 -13.35 -65.92 1.66
C THR A 1135 -13.11 -66.92 0.54
N SER A 1136 -13.57 -68.15 0.73
CA SER A 1136 -13.65 -69.16 -0.32
C SER A 1136 -15.11 -69.38 -0.68
N SER A 1137 -15.44 -69.35 -1.97
CA SER A 1137 -16.79 -69.72 -2.44
C SER A 1137 -16.94 -71.24 -2.46
N SER A 1138 -17.65 -71.81 -1.50
CA SER A 1138 -18.15 -73.19 -1.58
C SER A 1138 -19.51 -73.20 -2.28
N SER A 1139 -19.58 -73.79 -3.48
CA SER A 1139 -20.83 -73.91 -4.23
C SER A 1139 -21.62 -75.13 -3.78
N THR A 1140 -22.38 -75.00 -2.70
CA THR A 1140 -23.46 -75.96 -2.39
C THR A 1140 -24.76 -75.20 -2.14
N THR A 1141 -25.70 -75.36 -3.08
CA THR A 1141 -27.14 -75.01 -3.02
C THR A 1141 -27.54 -73.53 -2.84
N SER A 1142 -27.89 -72.88 -3.96
CA SER A 1142 -28.78 -71.71 -4.15
C SER A 1142 -28.60 -70.41 -3.33
N LYS A 1143 -27.69 -70.32 -2.38
CA LYS A 1143 -27.21 -69.05 -1.78
C LYS A 1143 -25.69 -69.13 -1.67
N THR A 1144 -24.98 -68.24 -2.34
CA THR A 1144 -23.51 -68.11 -2.21
C THR A 1144 -23.18 -67.53 -0.83
N SER A 1145 -23.01 -68.36 0.19
CA SER A 1145 -22.45 -67.93 1.47
C SER A 1145 -20.92 -67.90 1.36
N GLN A 1146 -20.32 -66.71 1.44
CA GLN A 1146 -18.87 -66.56 1.52
C GLN A 1146 -18.39 -67.06 2.89
N GLN A 1147 -17.59 -68.13 2.92
CA GLN A 1147 -17.06 -68.68 4.18
C GLN A 1147 -15.57 -68.39 4.32
N LEU A 1148 -15.11 -68.08 5.54
CA LEU A 1148 -13.71 -67.79 5.85
C LEU A 1148 -12.81 -68.96 5.43
N ASN A 1149 -11.75 -68.64 4.68
CA ASN A 1149 -10.74 -69.61 4.30
C ASN A 1149 -9.97 -70.09 5.55
N PRO A 1150 -9.82 -71.41 5.76
CA PRO A 1150 -9.15 -71.99 6.92
C PRO A 1150 -7.76 -71.40 7.22
N VAL A 1151 -7.01 -70.98 6.20
CA VAL A 1151 -5.66 -70.42 6.32
C VAL A 1151 -5.63 -69.13 7.15
N TYR A 1152 -6.69 -68.33 7.10
CA TYR A 1152 -6.78 -67.05 7.79
C TYR A 1152 -7.48 -67.13 9.15
N THR A 1153 -8.01 -68.30 9.53
CA THR A 1153 -8.78 -68.53 10.78
C THR A 1153 -8.03 -68.05 12.02
N ALA A 1154 -6.76 -68.44 12.17
CA ALA A 1154 -5.98 -68.09 13.36
C ALA A 1154 -5.78 -66.57 13.51
N VAL A 1155 -5.61 -65.86 12.39
CA VAL A 1155 -5.38 -64.41 12.39
C VAL A 1155 -6.68 -63.65 12.63
N ILE A 1156 -7.80 -64.09 12.04
CA ILE A 1156 -9.12 -63.50 12.32
C ILE A 1156 -9.55 -63.78 13.76
N GLU A 1157 -9.25 -64.97 14.30
CA GLU A 1157 -9.51 -65.29 15.71
C GLU A 1157 -8.68 -64.40 16.66
N ASP A 1158 -7.39 -64.18 16.37
CA ASP A 1158 -6.57 -63.22 17.14
C ASP A 1158 -7.11 -61.79 17.05
N PHE A 1159 -7.48 -61.33 15.84
CA PHE A 1159 -8.09 -60.01 15.66
C PHE A 1159 -9.40 -59.86 16.45
N LEU A 1160 -10.31 -60.85 16.39
CA LEU A 1160 -11.57 -60.84 17.12
C LEU A 1160 -11.38 -60.87 18.64
N ASN A 1161 -10.41 -61.64 19.15
CA ASN A 1161 -10.10 -61.68 20.57
C ASN A 1161 -9.60 -60.32 21.10
N ASN A 1162 -8.91 -59.53 20.28
CA ASN A 1162 -8.49 -58.18 20.65
C ASN A 1162 -9.61 -57.13 20.46
N LEU A 1163 -10.43 -57.27 19.41
CA LEU A 1163 -11.54 -56.36 19.12
C LEU A 1163 -12.65 -56.44 20.18
N ILE A 1164 -12.99 -57.65 20.64
CA ILE A 1164 -14.15 -57.90 21.52
C ILE A 1164 -14.03 -57.17 22.87
N ILE A 1165 -12.81 -56.94 23.36
CA ILE A 1165 -12.55 -56.25 24.64
C ILE A 1165 -13.20 -54.86 24.64
N HIS A 1166 -13.25 -54.19 23.49
CA HIS A 1166 -13.85 -52.86 23.35
C HIS A 1166 -15.39 -52.85 23.28
N LEU A 1167 -16.02 -54.02 23.25
CA LEU A 1167 -17.47 -54.14 23.40
C LEU A 1167 -17.93 -53.87 24.84
N ASP A 1168 -17.02 -53.96 25.83
CA ASP A 1168 -17.27 -53.60 27.25
C ASP A 1168 -16.80 -52.18 27.61
N ASP A 1169 -16.54 -51.33 26.61
CA ASP A 1169 -16.06 -49.97 26.83
C ASP A 1169 -17.09 -49.09 27.55
N PRO A 1170 -16.70 -48.16 28.45
CA PRO A 1170 -17.65 -47.24 29.09
C PRO A 1170 -18.38 -46.31 28.10
N ASN A 1171 -17.76 -45.94 26.97
CA ASN A 1171 -18.35 -45.07 25.97
C ASN A 1171 -19.27 -45.87 25.03
N SER A 1172 -20.56 -45.52 25.04
CA SER A 1172 -21.59 -46.15 24.19
C SER A 1172 -21.31 -46.04 22.69
N ARG A 1173 -20.69 -44.95 22.23
CA ARG A 1173 -20.33 -44.78 20.81
C ARG A 1173 -19.28 -45.79 20.37
N ILE A 1174 -18.34 -46.14 21.24
CA ILE A 1174 -17.29 -47.11 20.92
C ILE A 1174 -17.89 -48.51 20.86
N ARG A 1175 -18.73 -48.88 21.84
CA ARG A 1175 -19.46 -50.15 21.83
C ARG A 1175 -20.27 -50.32 20.53
N ALA A 1176 -20.95 -49.25 20.11
CA ALA A 1176 -21.73 -49.20 18.89
C ALA A 1176 -20.88 -49.37 17.61
N SER A 1177 -19.76 -48.65 17.48
CA SER A 1177 -18.84 -48.80 16.35
C SER A 1177 -18.18 -50.19 16.28
N VAL A 1178 -17.79 -50.75 17.42
CA VAL A 1178 -17.22 -52.11 17.51
C VAL A 1178 -18.26 -53.16 17.14
N SER A 1179 -19.53 -52.97 17.55
CA SER A 1179 -20.64 -53.83 17.15
C SER A 1179 -20.81 -53.87 15.63
N ARG A 1180 -20.68 -52.72 14.94
CA ARG A 1180 -20.73 -52.65 13.47
C ARG A 1180 -19.62 -53.48 12.83
N VAL A 1181 -18.38 -53.38 13.32
CA VAL A 1181 -17.25 -54.16 12.81
C VAL A 1181 -17.48 -55.66 13.03
N LEU A 1182 -17.90 -56.06 14.22
CA LEU A 1182 -18.18 -57.47 14.57
C LEU A 1182 -19.25 -58.08 13.66
N LEU A 1183 -20.36 -57.37 13.44
CA LEU A 1183 -21.43 -57.86 12.58
C LEU A 1183 -21.03 -57.94 11.10
N ARG A 1184 -20.06 -57.13 10.65
CA ARG A 1184 -19.48 -57.25 9.30
C ARG A 1184 -18.58 -58.47 9.18
N ILE A 1185 -17.79 -58.79 10.21
CA ILE A 1185 -16.99 -60.03 10.24
C ILE A 1185 -17.91 -61.26 10.30
N ASN A 1186 -19.05 -61.16 10.97
CA ASN A 1186 -20.04 -62.24 11.04
C ASN A 1186 -20.55 -62.69 9.66
N GLN A 1187 -20.50 -61.82 8.63
CA GLN A 1187 -20.93 -62.17 7.28
C GLN A 1187 -20.10 -63.28 6.63
N PHE A 1188 -18.85 -63.46 7.07
CA PHE A 1188 -17.95 -64.48 6.51
C PHE A 1188 -17.30 -65.40 7.56
N ALA A 1189 -17.32 -65.03 8.84
CA ALA A 1189 -16.77 -65.83 9.95
C ALA A 1189 -17.75 -65.96 11.14
N PRO A 1190 -18.99 -66.44 10.93
CA PRO A 1190 -20.03 -66.47 11.97
C PRO A 1190 -19.65 -67.33 13.17
N ASP A 1191 -19.04 -68.50 12.95
CA ASP A 1191 -18.66 -69.44 14.02
C ASP A 1191 -17.66 -68.83 15.01
N LEU A 1192 -16.68 -68.08 14.49
CA LEU A 1192 -15.69 -67.39 15.32
C LEU A 1192 -16.31 -66.22 16.09
N VAL A 1193 -17.18 -65.44 15.45
CA VAL A 1193 -17.88 -64.32 16.10
C VAL A 1193 -18.78 -64.81 17.23
N ILE A 1194 -19.56 -65.89 16.99
CA ILE A 1194 -20.42 -66.52 18.02
C ILE A 1194 -19.57 -67.07 19.18
N LYS A 1195 -18.44 -67.74 18.89
CA LYS A 1195 -17.52 -68.26 19.92
C LYS A 1195 -16.98 -67.14 20.80
N VAL A 1196 -16.54 -66.03 20.20
CA VAL A 1196 -15.97 -64.89 20.91
C VAL A 1196 -17.03 -64.11 21.69
N LEU A 1197 -18.23 -63.91 21.14
CA LEU A 1197 -19.36 -63.28 21.83
C LEU A 1197 -19.83 -64.10 23.05
N ASN A 1198 -19.91 -65.42 22.94
CA ASN A 1198 -20.26 -66.29 24.07
C ASN A 1198 -19.23 -66.23 25.20
N LYS A 1199 -17.94 -66.17 24.84
CA LYS A 1199 -16.85 -65.98 25.82
C LYS A 1199 -16.92 -64.61 26.48
N ALA A 1200 -17.18 -63.55 25.71
CA ALA A 1200 -17.33 -62.19 26.19
C ALA A 1200 -18.54 -62.00 27.12
N LYS A 1201 -19.68 -62.62 26.80
CA LYS A 1201 -20.90 -62.58 27.62
C LYS A 1201 -20.66 -62.98 29.09
N LEU A 1202 -19.73 -63.89 29.34
CA LEU A 1202 -19.40 -64.36 30.69
C LEU A 1202 -18.52 -63.38 31.49
N CYS A 1203 -17.79 -62.48 30.80
CA CYS A 1203 -16.74 -61.66 31.38
C CYS A 1203 -17.04 -60.14 31.36
N HIS A 1204 -17.94 -59.69 30.48
CA HIS A 1204 -18.24 -58.26 30.28
C HIS A 1204 -19.26 -57.75 31.32
N ARG A 1205 -19.19 -56.46 31.64
CA ARG A 1205 -20.10 -55.78 32.58
C ARG A 1205 -21.54 -55.72 32.07
N SER A 1206 -21.73 -55.61 30.76
CA SER A 1206 -23.06 -55.60 30.12
C SER A 1206 -23.25 -56.81 29.20
N SER A 1207 -23.84 -57.89 29.74
CA SER A 1207 -24.19 -59.09 28.96
C SER A 1207 -25.32 -58.82 27.95
N GLN A 1208 -26.15 -57.81 28.19
CA GLN A 1208 -27.32 -57.46 27.37
C GLN A 1208 -26.94 -57.09 25.92
N LEU A 1209 -25.80 -56.42 25.71
CA LEU A 1209 -25.34 -56.08 24.37
C LEU A 1209 -24.86 -57.32 23.61
N CYS A 1210 -24.13 -58.22 24.28
CA CYS A 1210 -23.71 -59.50 23.72
C CYS A 1210 -24.92 -60.38 23.35
N ASP A 1211 -25.96 -60.40 24.18
CA ASP A 1211 -27.20 -61.16 23.93
C ASP A 1211 -27.93 -60.67 22.67
N LYS A 1212 -28.06 -59.35 22.50
CA LYS A 1212 -28.65 -58.76 21.29
C LYS A 1212 -27.83 -59.08 20.03
N LEU A 1213 -26.49 -58.99 20.11
CA LEU A 1213 -25.63 -59.32 18.96
C LEU A 1213 -25.66 -60.81 18.61
N LEU A 1214 -25.74 -61.69 19.61
CA LEU A 1214 -25.92 -63.13 19.40
C LEU A 1214 -27.26 -63.44 18.72
N GLU A 1215 -28.35 -62.75 19.07
CA GLU A 1215 -29.65 -62.87 18.40
C GLU A 1215 -29.55 -62.53 16.90
N PHE A 1216 -28.80 -61.48 16.54
CA PHE A 1216 -28.51 -61.16 15.14
C PHE A 1216 -27.68 -62.24 14.46
N CYS A 1217 -26.60 -62.69 15.10
CA CYS A 1217 -25.72 -63.73 14.55
C CYS A 1217 -26.47 -65.04 14.28
N HIS A 1218 -27.35 -65.47 15.21
CA HIS A 1218 -28.13 -66.69 15.07
C HIS A 1218 -29.26 -66.59 14.03
N SER A 1219 -29.88 -65.41 13.87
CA SER A 1219 -30.92 -65.19 12.85
C SER A 1219 -30.38 -65.12 11.42
N HIS A 1220 -29.11 -64.72 11.25
CA HIS A 1220 -28.46 -64.59 9.93
C HIS A 1220 -27.49 -65.75 9.60
N SER A 1221 -27.27 -66.66 10.55
CA SER A 1221 -26.50 -67.90 10.38
C SER A 1221 -27.32 -69.05 9.76
N GLN A 1222 -28.65 -68.90 9.67
CA GLN A 1222 -29.59 -69.92 9.17
C GLN A 1222 -29.92 -69.78 7.68
#